data_AF-A0A194XGH9-F1
#
_entry.id   AF-A0A194XGH9-F1
#
_cell.length_a   1.000
_cell.length_b   1.000
_cell.length_c   1.000
_cell.angle_alpha   90.00
_cell.angle_beta   90.00
_cell.angle_gamma   90.00
#
_symmetry.space_group_name_H-M   'P 1'
#
loop_
_entity.id
_entity.type
_entity.pdbx_description
1 polymer ?
#
loop_
_entity_poly.entity_id
_entity_poly.type
_entity_poly.pdbx_seq_one_letter_code
_entity_poly.pdbx_strand_id
1 'polypeptide(L)'
;MKSHLLATTFAALSSVVSGSTFSPARPPAIPLAVKSPYMSTWLEVGSDGGSGGNLAGSWPRFWAGPQPGPVAGPNGAVTGWAGLIKVDGTSYTWMGAPVVNGVAPTLVSQDSFEYTSQRSTFIMNVAGKVTMNVTFISPVTPTDLKKMSIIGTYLSISVVSRDGATHSVQLYADTSAEWVNPTHNQDVVQWSYTVENGVASHQSFQQTQSEFNADFPDDAAHWGNWYWSTAAMSSMTYQNGADVTVRQNFLSNGALPNTQDSNYREISTNWPVFAFANALGSVGTTPVNTLYTIVHAQQNAIYFDGANGLTAVPSLWTSYFGSDLAMVEFFYGDFVTKVGAIDHQIAADSLAAGGQDYLTITSLSARQAFGAVQLCGTTAKPYLFLKEVSSDGNIQTVDVLFPAMPIFLYSNPILVKYLLDPLFENQEAGNFPQTYSMHDLGPNYPRAIGHPTGDGEYMPLEECGNMLITTLAYAQRANDVAYLTQHYNILKQWTGYLVQEALIPANQLSTDDFQGQLANQTNLALKGIIGIQAMSVIAQKTGNTADATNFSSIAHSYISQWQQLAVVSTASPPHTNLDYQDNSSHGLLYNLYGDKLLGLGLVPQSLYDMQSTFYPTVAQTYGVPLDTRNVFTKSDWQMWAASISSASTKSMFISKLASWINNTPTNRAFTDLYNTQTGDFADGPFIARPVVGGHFALLALNGAPTSKREAKVFKA
;
A
#
# COMPACT_ATOMS: atom_id res chain seq x y z
N MET A 1 25.64 26.87 20.22
CA MET A 1 25.03 27.53 19.02
C MET A 1 23.59 27.06 18.96
N LYS A 2 22.63 27.97 19.21
CA LYS A 2 21.21 27.65 19.32
C LYS A 2 20.60 27.62 17.92
N SER A 3 20.23 26.45 17.43
CA SER A 3 19.40 26.29 16.23
C SER A 3 17.93 26.30 16.63
N HIS A 4 17.27 27.43 16.43
CA HIS A 4 15.82 27.55 16.54
C HIS A 4 15.19 26.95 15.27
N LEU A 5 14.48 25.83 15.43
CA LEU A 5 13.53 25.33 14.44
C LEU A 5 12.36 26.34 14.40
N LEU A 6 12.15 27.01 13.26
CA LEU A 6 10.94 27.78 13.03
C LEU A 6 9.79 26.78 12.85
N ALA A 7 8.94 26.65 13.86
CA ALA A 7 7.62 26.05 13.71
C ALA A 7 6.72 27.06 12.99
N THR A 8 6.52 26.89 11.69
CA THR A 8 5.39 27.52 11.01
C THR A 8 4.11 26.83 11.47
N THR A 9 3.38 27.47 12.38
CA THR A 9 2.00 27.10 12.75
C THR A 9 1.08 27.33 11.57
N PHE A 10 0.82 26.28 10.78
CA PHE A 10 -0.31 26.21 9.87
C PHE A 10 -1.46 25.48 10.59
N ALA A 11 -2.68 25.99 10.45
CA ALA A 11 -3.86 25.45 11.11
C ALA A 11 -4.19 24.05 10.54
N ALA A 12 -3.64 23.01 11.16
CA ALA A 12 -4.13 21.65 10.99
C ALA A 12 -5.55 21.58 11.58
N LEU A 13 -6.49 20.99 10.85
CA LEU A 13 -7.79 20.59 11.38
C LEU A 13 -7.56 19.44 12.36
N SER A 14 -7.25 19.74 13.62
CA SER A 14 -7.10 18.73 14.66
C SER A 14 -8.49 18.17 15.01
N SER A 15 -8.77 16.94 14.62
CA SER A 15 -9.92 16.20 15.14
C SER A 15 -9.61 15.65 16.53
N VAL A 16 -10.57 15.68 17.45
CA VAL A 16 -10.46 15.05 18.77
C VAL A 16 -11.36 13.82 18.79
N VAL A 17 -10.78 12.63 18.97
CA VAL A 17 -11.52 11.37 19.17
C VAL A 17 -10.98 10.67 20.40
N SER A 18 -11.88 10.30 21.31
CA SER A 18 -11.54 9.63 22.58
C SER A 18 -10.49 10.36 23.43
N GLY A 19 -10.42 11.70 23.33
CA GLY A 19 -9.45 12.53 24.06
C GLY A 19 -8.07 12.69 23.38
N SER A 20 -7.81 11.97 22.28
CA SER A 20 -6.60 12.11 21.46
C SER A 20 -6.83 13.11 20.33
N THR A 21 -5.84 13.98 20.07
CA THR A 21 -5.78 14.79 18.84
C THR A 21 -5.14 14.01 17.70
N PHE A 22 -5.51 14.32 16.45
CA PHE A 22 -4.97 13.65 15.25
C PHE A 22 -4.39 14.65 14.26
N SER A 23 -3.26 14.30 13.64
CA SER A 23 -2.60 15.07 12.59
C SER A 23 -2.04 14.16 11.49
N PRO A 24 -2.17 14.51 10.20
CA PRO A 24 -2.94 15.64 9.66
C PRO A 24 -4.46 15.46 9.71
N ALA A 25 -4.95 14.23 9.93
CA ALA A 25 -6.37 13.90 10.12
C ALA A 25 -6.50 12.62 10.96
N ARG A 26 -7.70 12.22 11.36
CA ARG A 26 -7.92 10.87 11.90
C ARG A 26 -8.03 9.87 10.73
N PRO A 27 -7.15 8.86 10.59
CA PRO A 27 -7.29 7.86 9.52
C PRO A 27 -8.32 6.78 9.89
N PRO A 28 -8.87 6.02 8.92
CA PRO A 28 -9.77 4.88 9.20
C PRO A 28 -9.07 3.71 9.90
N ALA A 29 -7.79 3.50 9.58
CA ALA A 29 -6.88 2.65 10.31
C ALA A 29 -5.45 3.22 10.30
N ILE A 30 -4.67 2.93 11.34
CA ILE A 30 -3.30 3.41 11.50
C ILE A 30 -2.33 2.29 11.07
N PRO A 31 -1.40 2.53 10.11
CA PRO A 31 -0.37 1.56 9.77
C PRO A 31 0.64 1.46 10.92
N LEU A 32 0.80 0.26 11.51
CA LEU A 32 1.81 0.02 12.55
C LEU A 32 3.03 -0.70 11.97
N ALA A 33 2.82 -1.80 11.25
CA ALA A 33 3.87 -2.51 10.53
C ALA A 33 3.37 -2.93 9.15
N VAL A 34 3.59 -2.06 8.15
CA VAL A 34 3.09 -2.24 6.77
C VAL A 34 4.26 -2.12 5.81
N LYS A 35 4.78 -3.26 5.32
CA LYS A 35 6.03 -3.30 4.53
C LYS A 35 6.04 -4.32 3.38
N SER A 36 5.17 -5.32 3.42
CA SER A 36 4.97 -6.32 2.36
C SER A 36 3.58 -6.95 2.50
N PRO A 37 3.10 -7.70 1.49
CA PRO A 37 1.78 -8.33 1.55
C PRO A 37 1.53 -9.18 2.80
N TYR A 38 2.58 -9.78 3.38
CA TYR A 38 2.52 -10.58 4.60
C TYR A 38 2.91 -9.84 5.89
N MET A 39 3.52 -8.66 5.79
CA MET A 39 3.72 -7.75 6.93
C MET A 39 2.80 -6.54 6.76
N SER A 40 1.54 -6.73 7.17
CA SER A 40 0.44 -5.77 7.00
C SER A 40 -0.40 -5.68 8.29
N THR A 41 0.18 -5.09 9.34
CA THR A 41 -0.43 -4.95 10.66
C THR A 41 -0.86 -3.51 10.94
N TRP A 42 -2.11 -3.36 11.38
CA TRP A 42 -2.81 -2.09 11.50
C TRP A 42 -3.57 -1.96 12.82
N LEU A 43 -3.80 -0.72 13.26
CA LEU A 43 -4.70 -0.41 14.35
C LEU A 43 -6.01 0.14 13.79
N GLU A 44 -7.11 -0.56 14.07
CA GLU A 44 -8.48 -0.19 13.70
C GLU A 44 -8.89 1.13 14.40
N VAL A 45 -9.34 2.16 13.67
CA VAL A 45 -9.69 3.49 14.26
C VAL A 45 -11.17 3.83 14.16
N GLY A 46 -11.84 3.46 13.08
CA GLY A 46 -13.24 3.75 12.80
C GLY A 46 -14.22 3.63 13.97
N SER A 47 -15.30 4.40 13.90
CA SER A 47 -16.37 4.37 14.90
C SER A 47 -17.21 3.08 14.86
N ASP A 48 -17.11 2.29 13.80
CA ASP A 48 -17.74 0.97 13.62
C ASP A 48 -17.00 -0.15 14.36
N GLY A 49 -16.59 0.10 15.61
CA GLY A 49 -15.96 -0.90 16.48
C GLY A 49 -14.43 -0.90 16.49
N GLY A 50 -13.78 0.13 15.93
CA GLY A 50 -12.35 0.36 16.09
C GLY A 50 -11.97 0.96 17.46
N SER A 51 -10.67 1.13 17.69
CA SER A 51 -10.08 1.64 18.93
C SER A 51 -10.28 3.14 19.18
N GLY A 52 -10.90 3.86 18.24
CA GLY A 52 -10.90 5.32 18.20
C GLY A 52 -9.48 5.90 18.04
N GLY A 53 -8.51 5.09 17.61
CA GLY A 53 -7.11 5.49 17.42
C GLY A 53 -6.23 5.37 18.66
N ASN A 54 -6.72 4.76 19.74
CA ASN A 54 -5.92 4.51 20.94
C ASN A 54 -5.10 3.22 20.78
N LEU A 55 -3.78 3.33 20.91
CA LEU A 55 -2.90 2.16 20.84
C LEU A 55 -3.03 1.24 22.06
N ALA A 56 -3.32 1.81 23.23
CA ALA A 56 -3.55 1.06 24.46
C ALA A 56 -5.01 0.60 24.56
N GLY A 57 -5.23 -0.67 24.90
CA GLY A 57 -6.55 -1.26 25.07
C GLY A 57 -7.15 -1.88 23.80
N SER A 58 -6.39 -1.99 22.71
CA SER A 58 -6.84 -2.65 21.49
C SER A 58 -5.70 -3.42 20.82
N TRP A 59 -5.99 -4.64 20.36
CA TRP A 59 -5.02 -5.44 19.63
C TRP A 59 -4.94 -4.98 18.18
N PRO A 60 -3.74 -4.84 17.60
CA PRO A 60 -3.61 -4.59 16.18
C PRO A 60 -3.91 -5.86 15.38
N ARG A 61 -4.24 -5.67 14.11
CA ARG A 61 -4.78 -6.72 13.25
C ARG A 61 -4.12 -6.77 11.88
N PHE A 62 -4.14 -7.97 11.32
CA PHE A 62 -3.88 -8.29 9.94
C PHE A 62 -5.22 -8.61 9.25
N TRP A 63 -5.53 -7.93 8.15
CA TRP A 63 -6.66 -8.31 7.31
C TRP A 63 -6.18 -9.28 6.25
N ALA A 64 -6.52 -10.56 6.44
CA ALA A 64 -6.61 -11.47 5.32
C ALA A 64 -7.72 -10.94 4.39
N GLY A 65 -7.55 -11.06 3.08
CA GLY A 65 -8.61 -10.86 2.11
C GLY A 65 -9.76 -11.86 2.30
N PRO A 66 -10.73 -11.91 1.37
CA PRO A 66 -11.82 -12.85 1.44
C PRO A 66 -11.25 -14.27 1.38
N GLN A 67 -11.32 -14.93 2.51
CA GLN A 67 -10.93 -16.31 2.67
C GLN A 67 -12.14 -17.22 2.45
N PRO A 68 -11.95 -18.42 1.85
CA PRO A 68 -12.95 -19.48 1.94
C PRO A 68 -13.16 -19.87 3.42
N GLY A 69 -14.25 -19.39 4.03
CA GLY A 69 -14.65 -19.78 5.39
C GLY A 69 -14.25 -18.79 6.50
N PRO A 70 -14.46 -19.15 7.79
CA PRO A 70 -14.37 -18.23 8.94
C PRO A 70 -12.93 -18.01 9.45
N VAL A 71 -11.91 -18.18 8.61
CA VAL A 71 -10.48 -18.23 9.02
C VAL A 71 -10.03 -16.92 9.68
N ALA A 72 -10.61 -15.79 9.26
CA ALA A 72 -10.55 -14.53 9.99
C ALA A 72 -11.97 -13.98 10.20
N GLY A 73 -12.26 -13.46 11.38
CA GLY A 73 -13.52 -12.74 11.63
C GLY A 73 -13.63 -11.49 10.75
N PRO A 74 -14.80 -10.81 10.72
CA PRO A 74 -15.05 -9.65 9.85
C PRO A 74 -14.11 -8.45 10.07
N ASN A 75 -13.37 -8.46 11.18
CA ASN A 75 -12.41 -7.44 11.59
C ASN A 75 -10.96 -7.85 11.30
N GLY A 76 -10.71 -8.99 10.65
CA GLY A 76 -9.37 -9.53 10.46
C GLY A 76 -8.83 -10.30 11.66
N ALA A 77 -7.62 -10.82 11.51
CA ALA A 77 -6.93 -11.64 12.49
C ALA A 77 -6.04 -10.81 13.40
N VAL A 78 -5.91 -11.20 14.67
CA VAL A 78 -5.07 -10.48 15.64
C VAL A 78 -3.60 -10.77 15.34
N THR A 79 -2.75 -9.74 15.40
CA THR A 79 -1.30 -9.87 15.46
C THR A 79 -0.84 -9.32 16.79
N GLY A 80 -0.87 -10.13 17.85
CA GLY A 80 -0.67 -9.69 19.22
C GLY A 80 0.64 -8.92 19.40
N TRP A 81 0.52 -7.67 19.84
CA TRP A 81 1.65 -6.79 20.16
C TRP A 81 1.33 -6.08 21.47
N ALA A 82 2.03 -6.44 22.54
CA ALA A 82 1.74 -5.92 23.87
C ALA A 82 2.85 -5.01 24.36
N GLY A 83 2.47 -3.93 25.03
CA GLY A 83 3.36 -2.98 25.65
C GLY A 83 2.94 -2.70 27.09
N LEU A 84 3.86 -2.92 28.04
CA LEU A 84 3.69 -2.58 29.45
C LEU A 84 4.78 -1.60 29.89
N ILE A 85 4.48 -0.72 30.85
CA ILE A 85 5.44 0.19 31.45
C ILE A 85 5.22 0.25 32.95
N LYS A 86 6.29 0.23 33.74
CA LYS A 86 6.25 0.40 35.20
C LYS A 86 6.89 1.72 35.56
N VAL A 87 6.16 2.60 36.25
CA VAL A 87 6.61 3.93 36.68
C VAL A 87 6.42 4.04 38.19
N ASP A 88 7.53 4.21 38.91
CA ASP A 88 7.57 4.26 40.38
C ASP A 88 6.84 3.08 41.04
N GLY A 89 6.99 1.88 40.44
CA GLY A 89 6.40 0.63 40.94
C GLY A 89 4.97 0.36 40.48
N THR A 90 4.28 1.29 39.82
CA THR A 90 2.93 1.09 39.25
C THR A 90 3.00 0.71 37.78
N SER A 91 2.27 -0.34 37.38
CA SER A 91 2.28 -0.86 35.99
C SER A 91 1.09 -0.34 35.17
N TYR A 92 1.35 -0.05 33.90
CA TYR A 92 0.37 0.44 32.92
C TYR A 92 0.53 -0.29 31.59
N THR A 93 -0.56 -0.37 30.82
CA THR A 93 -0.57 -0.86 29.43
C THR A 93 -0.47 0.33 28.48
N TRP A 94 0.53 0.32 27.60
CA TRP A 94 0.71 1.37 26.57
C TRP A 94 0.46 0.90 25.13
N MET A 95 0.35 -0.41 24.90
CA MET A 95 0.02 -0.98 23.60
C MET A 95 -0.65 -2.35 23.76
N GLY A 96 -1.63 -2.64 22.90
CA GLY A 96 -2.36 -3.90 22.95
C GLY A 96 -3.40 -3.93 24.06
N ALA A 97 -4.03 -5.09 24.25
CA ALA A 97 -5.01 -5.32 25.31
C ALA A 97 -4.67 -6.55 26.18
N PRO A 98 -3.45 -6.65 26.74
CA PRO A 98 -3.05 -7.80 27.55
C PRO A 98 -3.92 -7.92 28.81
N VAL A 99 -4.43 -9.13 29.06
CA VAL A 99 -5.09 -9.52 30.30
C VAL A 99 -4.25 -10.60 30.95
N VAL A 100 -3.86 -10.39 32.20
CA VAL A 100 -3.00 -11.31 32.96
C VAL A 100 -3.78 -11.80 34.16
N ASN A 101 -4.03 -13.11 34.25
CA ASN A 101 -4.80 -13.72 35.35
C ASN A 101 -6.18 -13.05 35.57
N GLY A 102 -6.86 -12.68 34.47
CA GLY A 102 -8.16 -12.01 34.52
C GLY A 102 -8.11 -10.51 34.86
N VAL A 103 -6.93 -9.92 35.00
CA VAL A 103 -6.74 -8.50 35.33
C VAL A 103 -6.03 -7.79 34.18
N ALA A 104 -6.62 -6.70 33.70
CA ALA A 104 -5.97 -5.77 32.78
C ALA A 104 -5.28 -4.65 33.57
N PRO A 105 -3.96 -4.38 33.37
CA PRO A 105 -3.32 -3.20 33.93
C PRO A 105 -3.99 -1.91 33.44
N THR A 106 -3.86 -0.84 34.22
CA THR A 106 -4.42 0.48 33.86
C THR A 106 -3.86 0.95 32.52
N LEU A 107 -4.73 1.42 31.62
CA LEU A 107 -4.29 1.98 30.34
C LEU A 107 -3.61 3.34 30.54
N VAL A 108 -2.57 3.62 29.77
CA VAL A 108 -2.04 4.98 29.62
C VAL A 108 -3.07 5.85 28.87
N SER A 109 -3.01 7.17 29.05
CA SER A 109 -3.82 8.09 28.23
C SER A 109 -3.03 8.55 27.01
N GLN A 110 -3.70 8.65 25.86
CA GLN A 110 -3.10 9.15 24.63
C GLN A 110 -3.43 10.64 24.46
N ASP A 111 -2.39 11.48 24.38
CA ASP A 111 -2.54 12.93 24.20
C ASP A 111 -2.75 13.25 22.70
N SER A 112 -1.96 12.62 21.82
CA SER A 112 -2.03 12.86 20.37
C SER A 112 -1.52 11.71 19.52
N PHE A 113 -1.94 11.70 18.26
CA PHE A 113 -1.44 10.87 17.19
C PHE A 113 -1.05 11.72 15.97
N GLU A 114 0.09 11.42 15.36
CA GLU A 114 0.56 12.03 14.11
C GLU A 114 1.04 10.95 13.13
N TYR A 115 0.74 11.11 11.84
CA TYR A 115 1.36 10.30 10.79
C TYR A 115 1.98 11.10 9.65
N THR A 116 2.97 10.47 9.03
CA THR A 116 3.60 10.88 7.78
C THR A 116 3.62 9.68 6.82
N SER A 117 4.21 9.87 5.64
CA SER A 117 4.39 8.82 4.64
C SER A 117 5.19 7.61 5.11
N GLN A 118 5.92 7.66 6.24
CA GLN A 118 6.64 6.51 6.80
C GLN A 118 6.34 6.24 8.27
N ARG A 119 5.72 7.18 9.00
CA ARG A 119 5.63 7.13 10.47
C ARG A 119 4.21 7.18 10.99
N SER A 120 3.98 6.46 12.08
CA SER A 120 2.81 6.57 12.97
C SER A 120 3.32 6.85 14.38
N THR A 121 3.04 8.03 14.92
CA THR A 121 3.60 8.51 16.19
C THR A 121 2.48 8.77 17.19
N PHE A 122 2.60 8.17 18.37
CA PHE A 122 1.68 8.35 19.49
C PHE A 122 2.41 9.08 20.63
N ILE A 123 1.81 10.16 21.12
CA ILE A 123 2.25 10.84 22.35
C ILE A 123 1.30 10.43 23.47
N MET A 124 1.86 9.87 24.53
CA MET A 124 1.08 9.31 25.63
C MET A 124 1.54 9.87 26.97
N ASN A 125 0.60 9.94 27.89
CA ASN A 125 0.79 10.37 29.27
C ASN A 125 0.60 9.17 30.21
N VAL A 126 1.64 8.89 30.99
CA VAL A 126 1.62 7.82 32.00
C VAL A 126 1.41 8.46 33.37
N ALA A 127 0.15 8.53 33.79
CA ALA A 127 -0.28 9.01 35.10
C ALA A 127 0.23 10.41 35.50
N GLY A 128 0.48 11.29 34.53
CA GLY A 128 1.01 12.65 34.75
C GLY A 128 2.51 12.72 35.00
N LYS A 129 3.20 11.58 35.09
CA LYS A 129 4.61 11.47 35.53
C LYS A 129 5.60 11.50 34.38
N VAL A 130 5.38 10.66 33.37
CA VAL A 130 6.24 10.57 32.20
C VAL A 130 5.43 10.66 30.91
N THR A 131 6.06 11.19 29.87
CA THR A 131 5.54 11.17 28.51
C THR A 131 6.26 10.10 27.70
N MET A 132 5.49 9.30 26.98
CA MET A 132 6.00 8.37 25.98
C MET A 132 5.78 8.95 24.58
N ASN A 133 6.81 8.94 23.75
CA ASN A 133 6.73 9.15 22.32
C ASN A 133 7.01 7.80 21.63
N VAL A 134 5.96 7.20 21.07
CA VAL A 134 5.97 5.86 20.47
C VAL A 134 5.83 6.02 18.96
N THR A 135 6.90 5.74 18.21
CA THR A 135 6.93 5.90 16.75
C THR A 135 7.12 4.55 16.07
N PHE A 136 6.11 4.14 15.31
CA PHE A 136 6.20 3.05 14.35
C PHE A 136 6.70 3.59 13.02
N ILE A 137 7.66 2.90 12.40
CA ILE A 137 8.27 3.32 11.14
C ILE A 137 8.31 2.15 10.18
N SER A 138 7.63 2.30 9.03
CA SER A 138 7.73 1.36 7.91
C SER A 138 8.48 2.06 6.78
N PRO A 139 9.79 1.81 6.61
CA PRO A 139 10.62 2.60 5.70
C PRO A 139 10.21 2.46 4.24
N VAL A 140 10.10 3.60 3.55
CA VAL A 140 9.88 3.68 2.10
C VAL A 140 11.19 4.16 1.48
N THR A 141 11.86 3.29 0.72
CA THR A 141 13.22 3.55 0.19
C THR A 141 13.32 3.24 -1.32
N PRO A 142 12.50 3.87 -2.16
CA PRO A 142 12.30 3.51 -3.57
C PRO A 142 13.58 3.60 -4.43
N THR A 143 14.59 4.36 -4.00
CA THR A 143 15.87 4.54 -4.70
C THR A 143 17.02 3.68 -4.14
N ASP A 144 16.79 2.93 -3.06
CA ASP A 144 17.77 2.01 -2.45
C ASP A 144 17.17 0.60 -2.40
N LEU A 145 17.39 -0.18 -3.46
CA LEU A 145 16.81 -1.53 -3.60
C LEU A 145 17.27 -2.48 -2.50
N LYS A 146 18.48 -2.29 -1.95
CA LYS A 146 18.98 -3.09 -0.83
C LYS A 146 18.10 -2.83 0.40
N LYS A 147 17.88 -1.57 0.78
CA LYS A 147 17.02 -1.23 1.92
C LYS A 147 15.56 -1.56 1.68
N MET A 148 15.06 -1.32 0.47
CA MET A 148 13.67 -1.60 0.12
C MET A 148 13.35 -3.10 0.16
N SER A 149 14.32 -3.96 -0.19
CA SER A 149 14.17 -5.41 -0.19
C SER A 149 14.00 -6.05 1.19
N ILE A 150 14.32 -5.32 2.26
CA ILE A 150 14.15 -5.81 3.64
C ILE A 150 12.68 -5.65 4.03
N ILE A 151 12.05 -6.76 4.42
CA ILE A 151 10.71 -6.78 5.01
C ILE A 151 10.86 -6.60 6.52
N GLY A 152 11.01 -5.34 6.94
CA GLY A 152 11.14 -4.99 8.34
C GLY A 152 10.60 -3.62 8.68
N THR A 153 10.19 -3.46 9.94
CA THR A 153 9.72 -2.19 10.51
C THR A 153 10.37 -1.91 11.86
N TYR A 154 10.36 -0.63 12.25
CA TYR A 154 10.91 -0.19 13.53
C TYR A 154 9.79 0.23 14.49
N LEU A 155 10.03 0.01 15.76
CA LEU A 155 9.29 0.62 16.87
C LEU A 155 10.29 1.36 17.76
N SER A 156 10.25 2.69 17.72
CA SER A 156 11.08 3.58 18.53
C SER A 156 10.25 4.13 19.68
N ILE A 157 10.74 4.01 20.90
CA ILE A 157 10.07 4.49 22.11
C ILE A 157 10.99 5.45 22.83
N SER A 158 10.53 6.66 23.10
CA SER A 158 11.23 7.66 23.90
C SER A 158 10.42 7.99 25.14
N VAL A 159 11.04 7.92 26.32
CA VAL A 159 10.40 8.23 27.60
C VAL A 159 11.12 9.38 28.28
N VAL A 160 10.38 10.38 28.74
CA VAL A 160 10.91 11.56 29.42
C VAL A 160 9.99 11.96 30.58
N SER A 161 10.56 12.54 31.64
CA SER A 161 9.78 13.16 32.71
C SER A 161 8.85 14.24 32.16
N ARG A 162 7.61 14.23 32.63
CA ARG A 162 6.57 15.20 32.29
C ARG A 162 6.40 16.26 33.36
N ASP A 163 6.54 15.89 34.64
CA ASP A 163 6.36 16.77 35.79
C ASP A 163 7.67 17.44 36.27
N GLY A 164 8.80 17.09 35.65
CA GLY A 164 10.13 17.59 36.02
C GLY A 164 10.82 16.81 37.13
N ALA A 165 10.13 15.86 37.78
CA ALA A 165 10.73 14.94 38.74
C ALA A 165 11.46 13.79 38.02
N THR A 166 12.29 13.06 38.76
CA THR A 166 12.94 11.86 38.22
C THR A 166 12.15 10.63 38.64
N HIS A 167 11.85 9.74 37.70
CA HIS A 167 11.03 8.54 37.92
C HIS A 167 11.82 7.26 37.70
N SER A 168 11.50 6.21 38.46
CA SER A 168 12.02 4.86 38.19
C SER A 168 11.17 4.21 37.11
N VAL A 169 11.76 3.90 35.96
CA VAL A 169 11.02 3.39 34.79
C VAL A 169 11.57 2.06 34.29
N GLN A 170 10.66 1.12 34.03
CA GLN A 170 10.92 -0.12 33.30
C GLN A 170 9.94 -0.25 32.14
N LEU A 171 10.44 -0.63 30.97
CA LEU A 171 9.68 -0.77 29.73
C LEU A 171 9.62 -2.24 29.32
N TYR A 172 8.48 -2.69 28.83
CA TYR A 172 8.26 -4.04 28.31
C TYR A 172 7.54 -4.00 26.98
N ALA A 173 7.97 -4.87 26.05
CA ALA A 173 7.29 -5.12 24.79
C ALA A 173 7.41 -6.60 24.39
N ASP A 174 6.30 -7.20 23.95
CA ASP A 174 6.26 -8.54 23.37
C ASP A 174 5.48 -8.59 22.05
N THR A 175 5.87 -9.52 21.19
CA THR A 175 5.02 -10.01 20.09
C THR A 175 4.54 -11.42 20.43
N SER A 176 3.30 -11.76 20.07
CA SER A 176 2.80 -13.13 20.16
C SER A 176 3.22 -13.95 18.92
N ALA A 177 3.08 -15.27 19.02
CA ALA A 177 3.23 -16.16 17.88
C ALA A 177 2.16 -15.97 16.79
N GLU A 178 1.14 -15.13 17.00
CA GLU A 178 0.19 -14.75 15.94
C GLU A 178 0.87 -14.02 14.78
N TRP A 179 2.04 -13.42 15.00
CA TRP A 179 2.84 -12.85 13.90
C TRP A 179 3.35 -13.91 12.93
N VAL A 180 3.57 -15.14 13.41
CA VAL A 180 4.06 -16.24 12.56
C VAL A 180 3.00 -16.61 11.53
N ASN A 181 1.75 -16.74 11.95
CA ASN A 181 0.60 -16.84 11.08
C ASN A 181 -0.67 -16.41 11.84
N PRO A 182 -1.29 -15.26 11.49
CA PRO A 182 -2.43 -14.74 12.23
C PRO A 182 -3.75 -15.45 11.89
N THR A 183 -3.86 -16.07 10.72
CA THR A 183 -5.07 -16.76 10.23
C THR A 183 -5.11 -18.23 10.65
N HIS A 184 -3.96 -18.86 10.89
CA HIS A 184 -3.83 -20.27 11.26
C HIS A 184 -3.23 -20.46 12.65
N ASN A 185 -4.00 -20.12 13.69
CA ASN A 185 -3.53 -20.16 15.08
C ASN A 185 -3.49 -21.56 15.73
N GLN A 186 -3.78 -22.62 14.99
CA GLN A 186 -3.67 -24.02 15.44
C GLN A 186 -2.35 -24.67 15.03
N ASP A 187 -1.52 -23.98 14.25
CA ASP A 187 -0.23 -24.52 13.83
C ASP A 187 0.82 -24.39 14.93
N VAL A 188 1.68 -25.42 15.05
CA VAL A 188 2.78 -25.45 16.02
C VAL A 188 3.87 -24.47 15.60
N VAL A 189 4.27 -23.59 16.52
CA VAL A 189 5.35 -22.61 16.33
C VAL A 189 6.61 -23.07 17.06
N GLN A 190 7.76 -22.90 16.41
CA GLN A 190 9.08 -23.04 17.01
C GLN A 190 9.73 -21.68 17.21
N TRP A 191 10.63 -21.58 18.18
CA TRP A 191 11.32 -20.33 18.47
C TRP A 191 12.70 -20.53 19.07
N SER A 192 13.52 -19.51 18.96
CA SER A 192 14.85 -19.45 19.58
C SER A 192 15.19 -18.02 20.02
N TYR A 193 16.19 -17.88 20.88
CA TYR A 193 16.74 -16.58 21.27
C TYR A 193 18.24 -16.55 20.98
N THR A 194 18.71 -15.45 20.41
CA THR A 194 20.13 -15.24 20.10
C THR A 194 20.55 -13.79 20.37
N VAL A 195 21.86 -13.60 20.56
CA VAL A 195 22.49 -12.28 20.56
C VAL A 195 23.64 -12.33 19.57
N GLU A 196 23.61 -11.47 18.57
CA GLU A 196 24.66 -11.36 17.56
C GLU A 196 24.98 -9.88 17.31
N ASN A 197 26.28 -9.54 17.31
CA ASN A 197 26.79 -8.18 17.12
C ASN A 197 26.09 -7.07 17.94
N GLY A 198 25.67 -7.39 19.18
CA GLY A 198 25.01 -6.44 20.08
C GLY A 198 23.51 -6.27 19.83
N VAL A 199 22.91 -7.08 18.96
CA VAL A 199 21.46 -7.16 18.70
C VAL A 199 20.94 -8.46 19.30
N ALA A 200 19.95 -8.35 20.19
CA ALA A 200 19.24 -9.49 20.77
C ALA A 200 17.98 -9.75 19.95
N SER A 201 17.76 -11.00 19.57
CA SER A 201 16.66 -11.40 18.67
C SER A 201 15.95 -12.65 19.18
N HIS A 202 14.62 -12.58 19.26
CA HIS A 202 13.77 -13.77 19.26
C HIS A 202 13.44 -14.13 17.81
N GLN A 203 13.73 -15.37 17.42
CA GLN A 203 13.31 -15.95 16.16
C GLN A 203 12.06 -16.79 16.39
N SER A 204 11.07 -16.72 15.52
CA SER A 204 9.91 -17.62 15.52
C SER A 204 9.42 -17.97 14.12
N PHE A 205 8.91 -19.19 13.94
CA PHE A 205 8.44 -19.72 12.65
C PHE A 205 7.53 -20.94 12.83
N GLN A 206 6.69 -21.26 11.85
CA GLN A 206 5.88 -22.48 11.90
C GLN A 206 6.80 -23.71 11.83
N GLN A 207 6.54 -24.70 12.68
CA GLN A 207 7.31 -25.96 12.69
C GLN A 207 7.25 -26.67 11.33
N THR A 208 6.08 -26.65 10.71
CA THR A 208 5.85 -27.14 9.35
C THR A 208 5.60 -25.92 8.48
N GLN A 209 6.55 -25.59 7.60
CA GLN A 209 6.40 -24.46 6.68
C GLN A 209 5.86 -24.95 5.33
N SER A 210 4.89 -24.21 4.78
CA SER A 210 4.38 -24.41 3.43
C SER A 210 4.88 -23.28 2.54
N GLU A 211 5.99 -23.51 1.85
CA GLU A 211 6.59 -22.51 0.97
C GLU A 211 5.64 -22.17 -0.18
N PHE A 212 5.51 -20.88 -0.49
CA PHE A 212 4.58 -20.35 -1.49
C PHE A 212 3.10 -20.68 -1.24
N ASN A 213 2.73 -20.94 0.02
CA ASN A 213 1.37 -21.32 0.39
C ASN A 213 0.86 -22.54 -0.41
N ALA A 214 1.75 -23.51 -0.71
CA ALA A 214 1.43 -24.65 -1.56
C ALA A 214 0.26 -25.52 -1.04
N ASP A 215 0.07 -25.55 0.28
CA ASP A 215 -0.96 -26.35 0.95
C ASP A 215 -2.20 -25.53 1.37
N PHE A 216 -2.15 -24.19 1.24
CA PHE A 216 -3.18 -23.28 1.78
C PHE A 216 -3.46 -22.12 0.82
N PRO A 217 -4.65 -22.02 0.21
CA PRO A 217 -5.01 -20.86 -0.61
C PRO A 217 -5.50 -19.71 0.28
N ASP A 218 -4.62 -19.19 1.15
CA ASP A 218 -4.93 -18.07 2.05
C ASP A 218 -3.97 -16.88 1.92
N ASP A 219 -4.31 -15.80 2.62
CA ASP A 219 -3.61 -14.52 2.49
C ASP A 219 -2.47 -14.28 3.48
N ALA A 220 -2.18 -15.21 4.39
CA ALA A 220 -1.08 -15.12 5.35
C ALA A 220 0.14 -15.92 4.88
N ALA A 221 1.32 -15.64 5.41
CA ALA A 221 2.50 -16.43 5.10
C ALA A 221 2.52 -17.74 5.91
N HIS A 222 2.71 -18.86 5.23
CA HIS A 222 2.97 -20.17 5.86
C HIS A 222 4.45 -20.56 5.90
N TRP A 223 5.36 -19.62 5.61
CA TRP A 223 6.81 -19.84 5.68
C TRP A 223 7.60 -18.54 5.93
N GLY A 224 8.87 -18.71 6.26
CA GLY A 224 9.79 -17.66 6.64
C GLY A 224 9.93 -17.50 8.14
N ASN A 225 11.00 -16.79 8.53
CA ASN A 225 11.38 -16.59 9.92
C ASN A 225 11.05 -15.17 10.37
N TRP A 226 10.40 -15.03 11.51
CA TRP A 226 10.16 -13.74 12.16
C TRP A 226 11.25 -13.46 13.18
N TYR A 227 11.79 -12.24 13.16
CA TYR A 227 12.79 -11.78 14.12
C TYR A 227 12.30 -10.54 14.84
N TRP A 228 12.02 -10.67 16.14
CA TRP A 228 11.72 -9.55 17.05
C TRP A 228 12.98 -9.20 17.83
N SER A 229 13.50 -7.98 17.64
CA SER A 229 14.86 -7.64 18.08
C SER A 229 14.98 -6.30 18.80
N THR A 230 15.99 -6.17 19.66
CA THR A 230 16.39 -4.93 20.35
C THR A 230 17.90 -4.90 20.63
N ALA A 231 18.42 -3.81 21.18
CA ALA A 231 19.83 -3.75 21.58
C ALA A 231 20.10 -4.67 22.78
N ALA A 232 21.15 -5.48 22.67
CA ALA A 232 21.65 -6.28 23.78
C ALA A 232 22.42 -5.39 24.76
N MET A 233 21.75 -4.99 25.84
CA MET A 233 22.30 -4.14 26.90
C MET A 233 22.22 -4.85 28.25
N SER A 234 23.08 -4.48 29.19
CA SER A 234 23.03 -5.02 30.57
C SER A 234 21.73 -4.70 31.31
N SER A 235 21.01 -3.67 30.88
CA SER A 235 19.69 -3.27 31.40
C SER A 235 18.52 -4.00 30.71
N MET A 236 18.79 -4.85 29.71
CA MET A 236 17.80 -5.60 28.97
C MET A 236 17.72 -7.03 29.52
N THR A 237 16.50 -7.51 29.70
CA THR A 237 16.18 -8.90 30.05
C THR A 237 15.18 -9.45 29.05
N TYR A 238 15.16 -10.76 28.86
CA TYR A 238 14.29 -11.42 27.88
C TYR A 238 13.55 -12.62 28.48
N GLN A 239 12.46 -13.00 27.83
CA GLN A 239 11.80 -14.27 28.06
C GLN A 239 10.93 -14.63 26.85
N ASN A 240 10.86 -15.91 26.52
CA ASN A 240 9.77 -16.46 25.72
C ASN A 240 9.01 -17.53 26.50
N GLY A 241 7.74 -17.75 26.14
CA GLY A 241 6.86 -18.69 26.82
C GLY A 241 5.40 -18.21 26.81
N ALA A 242 4.58 -18.76 27.71
CA ALA A 242 3.14 -18.43 27.77
C ALA A 242 2.90 -16.97 28.20
N ASP A 243 2.05 -16.26 27.45
CA ASP A 243 1.74 -14.84 27.63
C ASP A 243 1.43 -14.43 29.07
N VAL A 244 0.55 -15.16 29.77
CA VAL A 244 0.19 -14.89 31.16
C VAL A 244 1.41 -14.97 32.07
N THR A 245 2.28 -15.97 31.89
CA THR A 245 3.47 -16.16 32.72
C THR A 245 4.51 -15.06 32.45
N VAL A 246 4.79 -14.80 31.18
CA VAL A 246 5.82 -13.84 30.77
C VAL A 246 5.43 -12.42 31.19
N ARG A 247 4.18 -12.02 30.91
CA ARG A 247 3.67 -10.70 31.30
C ARG A 247 3.57 -10.55 32.82
N GLN A 248 3.17 -11.61 33.55
CA GLN A 248 3.15 -11.59 35.02
C GLN A 248 4.54 -11.39 35.62
N ASN A 249 5.59 -11.99 35.05
CA ASN A 249 6.97 -11.80 35.52
C ASN A 249 7.37 -10.31 35.47
N PHE A 250 7.04 -9.63 34.37
CA PHE A 250 7.26 -8.19 34.27
C PHE A 250 6.40 -7.39 35.25
N LEU A 251 5.10 -7.69 35.35
CA LEU A 251 4.20 -6.98 36.27
C LEU A 251 4.67 -7.08 37.73
N SER A 252 5.17 -8.23 38.15
CA SER A 252 5.72 -8.45 39.48
C SER A 252 7.06 -7.73 39.67
N ASN A 253 8.01 -7.92 38.75
CA ASN A 253 9.42 -7.62 39.01
C ASN A 253 9.97 -6.38 38.26
N GLY A 254 9.27 -5.89 37.23
CA GLY A 254 9.79 -4.88 36.30
C GLY A 254 10.89 -5.40 35.38
N ALA A 255 11.16 -6.71 35.38
CA ALA A 255 12.20 -7.39 34.61
C ALA A 255 11.77 -8.84 34.29
N LEU A 256 12.49 -9.47 33.37
CA LEU A 256 12.30 -10.86 32.95
C LEU A 256 13.44 -11.76 33.46
N PRO A 257 13.21 -13.08 33.60
CA PRO A 257 14.18 -13.99 34.22
C PRO A 257 15.33 -14.45 33.29
N ASN A 258 15.41 -13.98 32.04
CA ASN A 258 16.39 -14.45 31.04
C ASN A 258 16.29 -15.94 30.75
N THR A 259 15.07 -16.40 30.49
CA THR A 259 14.77 -17.82 30.26
C THR A 259 14.20 -18.04 28.87
N GLN A 260 14.49 -19.20 28.30
CA GLN A 260 13.88 -19.70 27.08
C GLN A 260 13.03 -20.91 27.41
N ASP A 261 11.76 -20.87 26.98
CA ASP A 261 10.87 -22.01 26.99
C ASP A 261 11.23 -22.93 25.81
N SER A 262 11.35 -24.24 26.06
CA SER A 262 11.65 -25.24 25.04
C SER A 262 10.44 -26.08 24.62
N ASN A 263 9.26 -25.82 25.20
CA ASN A 263 8.04 -26.57 24.92
C ASN A 263 7.26 -25.88 23.79
N TYR A 264 7.65 -26.15 22.55
CA TYR A 264 6.94 -25.70 21.34
C TYR A 264 5.49 -26.19 21.32
N ARG A 265 4.57 -25.35 20.84
CA ARG A 265 3.12 -25.57 20.90
C ARG A 265 2.40 -24.79 19.82
N GLU A 266 1.10 -25.04 19.68
CA GLU A 266 0.23 -24.29 18.78
C GLU A 266 0.16 -22.80 19.16
N ILE A 267 0.03 -21.91 18.18
CA ILE A 267 -0.03 -20.46 18.39
C ILE A 267 -1.09 -20.07 19.44
N SER A 268 -2.27 -20.68 19.41
CA SER A 268 -3.39 -20.40 20.32
C SER A 268 -3.36 -21.15 21.65
N THR A 269 -2.40 -22.06 21.85
CA THR A 269 -2.25 -22.81 23.11
C THR A 269 -1.30 -22.09 24.04
N ASN A 270 -1.81 -21.55 25.16
CA ASN A 270 -1.01 -20.75 26.10
C ASN A 270 -0.12 -19.73 25.36
N TRP A 271 -0.76 -18.90 24.54
CA TRP A 271 -0.17 -17.98 23.54
C TRP A 271 1.33 -17.74 23.75
N PRO A 272 2.20 -18.34 22.92
CA PRO A 272 3.63 -18.06 23.01
C PRO A 272 3.90 -16.59 22.71
N VAL A 273 4.67 -15.92 23.57
CA VAL A 273 5.11 -14.53 23.38
C VAL A 273 6.62 -14.43 23.46
N PHE A 274 7.16 -13.42 22.78
CA PHE A 274 8.59 -13.15 22.64
C PHE A 274 8.89 -11.77 23.23
N ALA A 275 9.32 -11.74 24.49
CA ALA A 275 9.34 -10.52 25.27
C ALA A 275 10.76 -9.99 25.53
N PHE A 276 10.85 -8.66 25.56
CA PHE A 276 11.96 -7.89 26.11
C PHE A 276 11.46 -6.99 27.23
N ALA A 277 12.27 -6.83 28.27
CA ALA A 277 12.10 -5.81 29.29
C ALA A 277 13.40 -5.02 29.47
N ASN A 278 13.30 -3.69 29.38
CA ASN A 278 14.41 -2.75 29.47
C ASN A 278 14.26 -1.87 30.72
N ALA A 279 15.21 -1.95 31.64
CA ALA A 279 15.31 -1.02 32.75
C ALA A 279 15.85 0.33 32.25
N LEU A 280 14.96 1.31 32.08
CA LEU A 280 15.34 2.66 31.66
C LEU A 280 15.98 3.46 32.80
N GLY A 281 15.84 2.97 34.03
CA GLY A 281 16.46 3.55 35.22
C GLY A 281 15.75 4.82 35.68
N SER A 282 16.54 5.82 36.07
CA SER A 282 16.06 7.09 36.59
C SER A 282 15.82 8.07 35.44
N VAL A 283 14.56 8.19 34.99
CA VAL A 283 14.18 9.04 33.85
C VAL A 283 13.82 10.45 34.35
N GLY A 284 14.63 11.43 33.97
CA GLY A 284 14.41 12.86 34.22
C GLY A 284 14.02 13.60 32.94
N THR A 285 14.50 14.83 32.79
CA THR A 285 14.16 15.71 31.65
C THR A 285 14.92 15.39 30.34
N THR A 286 15.88 14.47 30.38
CA THR A 286 16.56 13.95 29.18
C THR A 286 15.85 12.67 28.73
N PRO A 287 15.36 12.59 27.47
CA PRO A 287 14.68 11.41 27.00
C PRO A 287 15.58 10.17 26.96
N VAL A 288 15.04 9.02 27.37
CA VAL A 288 15.67 7.71 27.23
C VAL A 288 14.98 6.95 26.10
N ASN A 289 15.77 6.46 25.13
CA ASN A 289 15.25 5.82 23.92
C ASN A 289 15.49 4.31 23.92
N THR A 290 14.49 3.58 23.45
CA THR A 290 14.58 2.14 23.18
C THR A 290 14.09 1.87 21.76
N LEU A 291 14.87 1.10 21.00
CA LEU A 291 14.53 0.70 19.64
C LEU A 291 14.25 -0.80 19.59
N TYR A 292 13.15 -1.15 18.95
CA TYR A 292 12.83 -2.50 18.54
C TYR A 292 12.68 -2.59 17.01
N THR A 293 12.92 -3.78 16.47
CA THR A 293 12.66 -4.10 15.06
C THR A 293 11.90 -5.42 14.96
N ILE A 294 10.97 -5.50 14.01
CA ILE A 294 10.41 -6.77 13.55
C ILE A 294 10.76 -6.97 12.09
N VAL A 295 11.23 -8.16 11.74
CA VAL A 295 11.65 -8.54 10.37
C VAL A 295 11.04 -9.88 10.01
N HIS A 296 10.52 -10.01 8.79
CA HIS A 296 10.08 -11.28 8.20
C HIS A 296 11.07 -11.69 7.10
N ALA A 297 11.82 -12.76 7.35
CA ALA A 297 12.86 -13.25 6.45
C ALA A 297 12.35 -14.47 5.69
N GLN A 298 12.04 -14.28 4.40
CA GLN A 298 11.71 -15.35 3.47
C GLN A 298 12.86 -15.50 2.47
N GLN A 299 13.47 -16.68 2.37
CA GLN A 299 14.56 -16.92 1.41
C GLN A 299 14.03 -16.92 -0.02
N ASN A 300 13.01 -17.75 -0.32
CA ASN A 300 12.22 -17.62 -1.54
C ASN A 300 10.89 -16.92 -1.26
N ALA A 301 10.48 -16.08 -2.19
CA ALA A 301 9.31 -15.22 -2.05
C ALA A 301 8.17 -15.66 -2.96
N ILE A 302 8.49 -15.96 -4.22
CA ILE A 302 7.50 -16.12 -5.29
C ILE A 302 7.76 -17.42 -6.04
N TYR A 303 6.70 -18.08 -6.47
CA TYR A 303 6.78 -19.20 -7.41
C TYR A 303 6.28 -18.72 -8.77
N PHE A 304 7.20 -18.56 -9.73
CA PHE A 304 6.96 -17.80 -10.96
C PHE A 304 7.20 -18.64 -12.22
N ASP A 305 6.22 -18.67 -13.11
CA ASP A 305 6.33 -19.24 -14.46
C ASP A 305 6.78 -18.17 -15.47
N GLY A 306 8.09 -17.98 -15.58
CA GLY A 306 8.69 -17.04 -16.53
C GLY A 306 9.15 -17.73 -17.82
N ALA A 307 10.06 -17.09 -18.55
CA ALA A 307 10.57 -17.59 -19.83
C ALA A 307 11.31 -18.93 -19.77
N ASN A 308 11.76 -19.34 -18.58
CA ASN A 308 12.47 -20.62 -18.37
C ASN A 308 11.61 -21.66 -17.63
N GLY A 309 10.30 -21.44 -17.59
CA GLY A 309 9.35 -22.26 -16.86
C GLY A 309 9.25 -21.90 -15.37
N LEU A 310 8.42 -22.68 -14.69
CA LEU A 310 8.05 -22.49 -13.30
C LEU A 310 9.22 -22.71 -12.33
N THR A 311 9.56 -21.68 -11.54
CA THR A 311 10.70 -21.71 -10.61
C THR A 311 10.47 -20.88 -9.35
N ALA A 312 11.25 -21.19 -8.30
CA ALA A 312 11.32 -20.39 -7.09
C ALA A 312 12.16 -19.12 -7.33
N VAL A 313 11.61 -17.96 -6.97
CA VAL A 313 12.30 -16.67 -7.05
C VAL A 313 12.70 -16.23 -5.64
N PRO A 314 14.00 -15.99 -5.39
CA PRO A 314 14.48 -15.57 -4.07
C PRO A 314 13.97 -14.16 -3.73
N SER A 315 13.82 -13.86 -2.44
CA SER A 315 13.69 -12.46 -2.00
C SER A 315 14.97 -11.70 -2.34
N LEU A 316 14.86 -10.46 -2.82
CA LEU A 316 16.03 -9.70 -3.30
C LEU A 316 17.09 -9.46 -2.21
N TRP A 317 16.68 -9.40 -0.93
CA TRP A 317 17.60 -9.20 0.19
C TRP A 317 18.69 -10.29 0.25
N THR A 318 18.40 -11.51 -0.21
CA THR A 318 19.34 -12.64 -0.22
C THR A 318 20.56 -12.39 -1.12
N SER A 319 20.46 -11.45 -2.08
CA SER A 319 21.60 -11.04 -2.90
C SER A 319 22.55 -10.07 -2.18
N TYR A 320 22.13 -9.49 -1.05
CA TYR A 320 22.89 -8.51 -0.28
C TYR A 320 23.39 -9.03 1.06
N PHE A 321 22.78 -10.08 1.60
CA PHE A 321 23.07 -10.63 2.93
C PHE A 321 23.19 -12.15 2.86
N GLY A 322 24.20 -12.70 3.53
CA GLY A 322 24.45 -14.15 3.54
C GLY A 322 23.59 -14.96 4.52
N SER A 323 22.83 -14.29 5.40
CA SER A 323 21.94 -14.92 6.38
C SER A 323 20.84 -13.94 6.82
N ASP A 324 19.77 -14.48 7.40
CA ASP A 324 18.71 -13.70 8.03
C ASP A 324 19.28 -12.76 9.10
N LEU A 325 20.15 -13.27 9.99
CA LEU A 325 20.71 -12.48 11.10
C LEU A 325 21.60 -11.34 10.59
N ALA A 326 22.40 -11.55 9.54
CA ALA A 326 23.18 -10.46 8.93
C ALA A 326 22.27 -9.35 8.34
N MET A 327 21.11 -9.72 7.79
CA MET A 327 20.10 -8.76 7.35
C MET A 327 19.46 -8.03 8.55
N VAL A 328 19.08 -8.76 9.61
CA VAL A 328 18.46 -8.20 10.83
C VAL A 328 19.40 -7.21 11.52
N GLU A 329 20.68 -7.53 11.67
CA GLU A 329 21.70 -6.65 12.25
C GLU A 329 21.89 -5.38 11.42
N PHE A 330 22.02 -5.54 10.10
CA PHE A 330 22.09 -4.39 9.19
C PHE A 330 20.86 -3.51 9.34
N PHE A 331 19.66 -4.10 9.34
CA PHE A 331 18.41 -3.35 9.46
C PHE A 331 18.32 -2.61 10.79
N TYR A 332 18.69 -3.25 11.90
CA TYR A 332 18.72 -2.63 13.22
C TYR A 332 19.67 -1.41 13.23
N GLY A 333 20.91 -1.59 12.75
CA GLY A 333 21.91 -0.54 12.67
C GLY A 333 21.56 0.59 11.69
N ASP A 334 20.76 0.31 10.66
CA ASP A 334 20.35 1.29 9.65
C ASP A 334 19.36 2.34 10.17
N PHE A 335 18.79 2.16 11.37
CA PHE A 335 17.83 3.09 11.97
C PHE A 335 18.35 4.54 12.02
N VAL A 336 19.64 4.74 12.32
CA VAL A 336 20.24 6.09 12.41
C VAL A 336 20.31 6.80 11.06
N THR A 337 20.22 6.05 9.95
CA THR A 337 20.24 6.60 8.59
C THR A 337 18.84 6.81 8.02
N LYS A 338 17.78 6.50 8.78
CA LYS A 338 16.38 6.73 8.38
C LYS A 338 16.06 8.22 8.42
N VAL A 339 16.56 8.90 7.40
CA VAL A 339 16.32 10.30 7.12
C VAL A 339 14.88 10.49 6.63
N GLY A 340 14.20 11.49 7.16
CA GLY A 340 12.86 11.91 6.69
C GLY A 340 12.88 12.57 5.30
N ALA A 341 13.83 12.22 4.43
CA ALA A 341 14.02 12.89 3.14
C ALA A 341 12.84 12.62 2.19
N ILE A 342 12.44 11.36 2.02
CA ILE A 342 11.26 11.03 1.21
C ILE A 342 9.95 11.47 1.88
N ASP A 343 9.86 11.42 3.22
CA ASP A 343 8.72 12.00 3.96
C ASP A 343 8.59 13.49 3.65
N HIS A 344 9.70 14.23 3.75
CA HIS A 344 9.75 15.66 3.46
C HIS A 344 9.44 15.97 1.99
N GLN A 345 9.98 15.17 1.07
CA GLN A 345 9.74 15.32 -0.36
C GLN A 345 8.25 15.14 -0.67
N ILE A 346 7.64 14.02 -0.24
CA ILE A 346 6.20 13.79 -0.41
C ILE A 346 5.42 14.93 0.23
N ALA A 347 5.80 15.38 1.43
CA ALA A 347 5.07 16.44 2.10
C ALA A 347 5.11 17.77 1.34
N ALA A 348 6.29 18.21 0.93
CA ALA A 348 6.49 19.46 0.21
C ALA A 348 5.82 19.43 -1.16
N ASP A 349 5.99 18.34 -1.92
CA ASP A 349 5.43 18.20 -3.26
C ASP A 349 3.89 18.15 -3.22
N SER A 350 3.31 17.44 -2.24
CA SER A 350 1.85 17.39 -2.04
C SER A 350 1.27 18.75 -1.65
N LEU A 351 1.92 19.47 -0.72
CA LEU A 351 1.49 20.82 -0.35
C LEU A 351 1.50 21.76 -1.57
N ALA A 352 2.53 21.68 -2.41
CA ALA A 352 2.63 22.48 -3.62
C ALA A 352 1.57 22.10 -4.68
N ALA A 353 1.23 20.81 -4.80
CA ALA A 353 0.33 20.32 -5.83
C ALA A 353 -1.17 20.48 -5.48
N GLY A 354 -1.53 20.33 -4.21
CA GLY A 354 -2.94 20.28 -3.78
C GLY A 354 -3.21 20.75 -2.34
N GLY A 355 -2.23 21.34 -1.67
CA GLY A 355 -2.38 21.87 -0.31
C GLY A 355 -2.50 20.80 0.77
N GLN A 356 -3.01 21.21 1.94
CA GLN A 356 -3.06 20.37 3.14
C GLN A 356 -3.94 19.12 2.95
N ASP A 357 -5.07 19.23 2.25
CA ASP A 357 -5.95 18.10 2.00
C ASP A 357 -5.27 17.03 1.14
N TYR A 358 -4.48 17.44 0.15
CA TYR A 358 -3.71 16.51 -0.67
C TYR A 358 -2.54 15.87 0.10
N LEU A 359 -1.90 16.64 1.00
CA LEU A 359 -0.92 16.11 1.93
C LEU A 359 -1.51 15.02 2.83
N THR A 360 -2.72 15.23 3.37
CA THR A 360 -3.43 14.23 4.20
C THR A 360 -3.59 12.90 3.46
N ILE A 361 -4.04 12.96 2.21
CA ILE A 361 -4.27 11.77 1.37
C ILE A 361 -2.95 11.04 1.09
N THR A 362 -1.96 11.76 0.53
CA THR A 362 -0.67 11.16 0.11
C THR A 362 0.16 10.64 1.28
N SER A 363 0.08 11.27 2.45
CA SER A 363 0.75 10.82 3.68
C SER A 363 0.22 9.47 4.16
N LEU A 364 -1.08 9.21 4.01
CA LEU A 364 -1.69 7.95 4.44
C LEU A 364 -1.45 6.81 3.44
N SER A 365 -1.41 7.11 2.14
CA SER A 365 -1.37 6.09 1.09
C SER A 365 -0.01 5.47 0.82
N ALA A 366 1.09 6.18 1.13
CA ALA A 366 2.43 5.73 0.75
C ALA A 366 2.79 4.34 1.30
N ARG A 367 2.62 4.12 2.62
CA ARG A 367 2.92 2.82 3.25
C ARG A 367 1.99 1.71 2.74
N GLN A 368 0.72 2.02 2.49
CA GLN A 368 -0.23 1.04 1.97
C GLN A 368 0.18 0.55 0.58
N ALA A 369 0.47 1.47 -0.35
CA ALA A 369 0.88 1.11 -1.71
C ALA A 369 2.19 0.30 -1.73
N PHE A 370 3.21 0.73 -0.97
CA PHE A 370 4.46 -0.02 -0.85
C PHE A 370 4.34 -1.31 -0.03
N GLY A 371 3.35 -1.39 0.86
CA GLY A 371 3.04 -2.57 1.65
C GLY A 371 2.41 -3.70 0.86
N ALA A 372 1.99 -3.46 -0.39
CA ALA A 372 1.39 -4.48 -1.25
C ALA A 372 2.37 -5.05 -2.28
N VAL A 373 3.67 -4.71 -2.19
CA VAL A 373 4.71 -5.17 -3.12
C VAL A 373 5.92 -5.78 -2.41
N GLN A 374 6.64 -6.68 -3.08
CA GLN A 374 7.86 -7.32 -2.59
C GLN A 374 8.94 -7.39 -3.68
N LEU A 375 10.15 -6.92 -3.36
CA LEU A 375 11.32 -7.04 -4.25
C LEU A 375 11.89 -8.46 -4.20
N CYS A 376 12.00 -9.07 -5.36
CA CYS A 376 12.46 -10.46 -5.54
C CYS A 376 13.55 -10.54 -6.62
N GLY A 377 14.10 -11.73 -6.84
CA GLY A 377 15.12 -12.01 -7.84
C GLY A 377 16.53 -11.70 -7.36
N THR A 378 17.39 -11.28 -8.28
CA THR A 378 18.80 -10.98 -7.99
C THR A 378 19.11 -9.52 -8.26
N THR A 379 20.27 -9.02 -7.83
CA THR A 379 20.71 -7.65 -8.19
C THR A 379 20.88 -7.46 -9.70
N ALA A 380 21.12 -8.53 -10.47
CA ALA A 380 21.21 -8.50 -11.92
C ALA A 380 19.84 -8.58 -12.61
N LYS A 381 18.86 -9.23 -11.97
CA LYS A 381 17.50 -9.39 -12.47
C LYS A 381 16.48 -9.26 -11.33
N PRO A 382 16.20 -8.02 -10.88
CA PRO A 382 15.23 -7.77 -9.84
C PRO A 382 13.81 -7.76 -10.41
N TYR A 383 12.87 -8.20 -9.60
CA TYR A 383 11.43 -8.14 -9.87
C TYR A 383 10.73 -7.40 -8.72
N LEU A 384 9.58 -6.80 -9.01
CA LEU A 384 8.69 -6.23 -8.00
C LEU A 384 7.33 -6.90 -8.18
N PHE A 385 7.03 -7.88 -7.33
CA PHE A 385 5.75 -8.56 -7.35
C PHE A 385 4.74 -7.82 -6.49
N LEU A 386 3.51 -7.72 -6.98
CA LEU A 386 2.38 -7.04 -6.37
C LEU A 386 1.33 -8.08 -5.97
N LYS A 387 0.76 -7.92 -4.78
CA LYS A 387 -0.46 -8.61 -4.37
C LYS A 387 -1.65 -7.68 -4.51
N GLU A 388 -2.70 -8.16 -5.13
CA GLU A 388 -4.01 -7.56 -5.03
C GLU A 388 -4.62 -7.85 -3.65
N VAL A 389 -4.25 -7.02 -2.67
CA VAL A 389 -4.64 -7.23 -1.28
C VAL A 389 -6.17 -7.12 -1.16
N SER A 390 -6.77 -8.15 -0.59
CA SER A 390 -8.17 -8.24 -0.16
C SER A 390 -9.30 -8.27 -1.18
N SER A 391 -9.13 -8.11 -2.49
CA SER A 391 -10.23 -8.39 -3.44
C SER A 391 -10.35 -9.88 -3.67
N ASP A 392 -9.45 -10.49 -4.42
CA ASP A 392 -9.40 -11.96 -4.59
C ASP A 392 -7.98 -12.54 -4.33
N GLY A 393 -7.02 -11.69 -3.97
CA GLY A 393 -5.67 -12.12 -3.58
C GLY A 393 -4.74 -12.46 -4.75
N ASN A 394 -5.15 -12.16 -5.99
CA ASN A 394 -4.39 -12.40 -7.21
C ASN A 394 -2.99 -11.77 -7.16
N ILE A 395 -2.06 -12.40 -7.89
CA ILE A 395 -0.69 -11.91 -8.01
C ILE A 395 -0.49 -11.23 -9.36
N GLN A 396 0.11 -10.05 -9.31
CA GLN A 396 0.47 -9.26 -10.49
C GLN A 396 -0.73 -8.87 -11.37
N THR A 397 -1.88 -8.55 -10.77
CA THR A 397 -3.04 -8.04 -11.48
C THR A 397 -2.74 -6.71 -12.19
N VAL A 398 -3.01 -6.66 -13.49
CA VAL A 398 -2.61 -5.56 -14.39
C VAL A 398 -3.47 -4.31 -14.14
N ASP A 399 -4.77 -4.47 -14.00
CA ASP A 399 -5.70 -3.39 -13.69
C ASP A 399 -5.59 -2.86 -12.24
N VAL A 400 -4.82 -3.54 -11.38
CA VAL A 400 -4.42 -3.06 -10.04
C VAL A 400 -3.05 -2.36 -10.08
N LEU A 401 -2.11 -2.89 -10.86
CA LEU A 401 -0.81 -2.28 -11.13
C LEU A 401 -0.99 -0.91 -11.80
N PHE A 402 -1.93 -0.80 -12.74
CA PHE A 402 -2.21 0.42 -13.50
C PHE A 402 -2.57 1.63 -12.62
N PRO A 403 -3.59 1.58 -11.73
CA PRO A 403 -3.88 2.65 -10.77
C PRO A 403 -2.79 2.83 -9.74
N ALA A 404 -2.03 1.80 -9.37
CA ALA A 404 -0.91 1.93 -8.43
C ALA A 404 0.32 2.62 -9.05
N MET A 405 0.51 2.56 -10.38
CA MET A 405 1.66 3.09 -11.11
C MET A 405 2.10 4.52 -10.72
N PRO A 406 1.21 5.51 -10.48
CA PRO A 406 1.62 6.89 -10.22
C PRO A 406 2.63 7.05 -9.07
N ILE A 407 2.47 6.32 -7.96
CA ILE A 407 3.44 6.41 -6.85
C ILE A 407 4.80 5.86 -7.25
N PHE A 408 4.85 4.79 -8.06
CA PHE A 408 6.09 4.19 -8.55
C PHE A 408 6.78 5.09 -9.57
N LEU A 409 6.04 5.70 -10.50
CA LEU A 409 6.59 6.70 -11.44
C LEU A 409 7.15 7.93 -10.71
N TYR A 410 6.43 8.43 -9.70
CA TYR A 410 6.86 9.57 -8.90
C TYR A 410 8.13 9.26 -8.10
N SER A 411 8.16 8.09 -7.46
CA SER A 411 9.20 7.75 -6.49
C SER A 411 10.47 7.19 -7.13
N ASN A 412 10.35 6.25 -8.08
CA ASN A 412 11.44 5.72 -8.88
C ASN A 412 10.87 4.93 -10.09
N PRO A 413 10.92 5.49 -11.31
CA PRO A 413 10.34 4.86 -12.51
C PRO A 413 10.81 3.42 -12.77
N ILE A 414 12.01 3.02 -12.36
CA ILE A 414 12.51 1.66 -12.57
C ILE A 414 11.62 0.60 -11.89
N LEU A 415 10.91 0.96 -10.82
CA LEU A 415 9.99 0.05 -10.13
C LEU A 415 8.82 -0.35 -11.03
N VAL A 416 8.39 0.51 -11.95
CA VAL A 416 7.35 0.19 -12.94
C VAL A 416 7.83 -0.86 -13.92
N LYS A 417 9.10 -0.81 -14.36
CA LYS A 417 9.69 -1.90 -15.14
C LYS A 417 9.68 -3.21 -14.36
N TYR A 418 10.11 -3.20 -13.10
CA TYR A 418 10.12 -4.42 -12.30
C TYR A 418 8.74 -5.01 -12.02
N LEU A 419 7.69 -4.18 -12.05
CA LEU A 419 6.29 -4.62 -12.04
C LEU A 419 5.84 -5.20 -13.40
N LEU A 420 6.33 -4.66 -14.51
CA LEU A 420 5.97 -5.12 -15.86
C LEU A 420 6.72 -6.39 -16.29
N ASP A 421 7.98 -6.54 -15.88
CA ASP A 421 8.88 -7.63 -16.29
C ASP A 421 8.24 -9.04 -16.13
N PRO A 422 7.61 -9.40 -14.99
CA PRO A 422 6.97 -10.71 -14.85
C PRO A 422 5.86 -10.99 -15.87
N LEU A 423 5.06 -9.98 -16.20
CA LEU A 423 3.94 -10.08 -17.15
C LEU A 423 4.42 -10.27 -18.59
N PHE A 424 5.46 -9.53 -18.98
CA PHE A 424 6.09 -9.69 -20.28
C PHE A 424 6.77 -11.06 -20.40
N GLU A 425 7.57 -11.45 -19.40
CA GLU A 425 8.30 -12.73 -19.43
C GLU A 425 7.37 -13.94 -19.55
N ASN A 426 6.23 -13.95 -18.87
CA ASN A 426 5.26 -15.03 -18.99
C ASN A 426 4.58 -15.05 -20.37
N GLN A 427 4.01 -13.93 -20.82
CA GLN A 427 3.24 -13.89 -22.06
C GLN A 427 4.12 -14.04 -23.31
N GLU A 428 5.32 -13.44 -23.33
CA GLU A 428 6.27 -13.57 -24.44
C GLU A 428 6.87 -14.97 -24.55
N ALA A 429 6.86 -15.76 -23.47
CA ALA A 429 7.22 -17.18 -23.50
C ALA A 429 6.13 -18.06 -24.14
N GLY A 430 4.94 -17.51 -24.42
CA GLY A 430 3.81 -18.24 -24.97
C GLY A 430 2.97 -18.96 -23.90
N ASN A 431 3.11 -18.59 -22.62
CA ASN A 431 2.35 -19.18 -21.51
C ASN A 431 0.92 -18.63 -21.39
N PHE A 432 0.46 -17.84 -22.36
CA PHE A 432 -0.91 -17.37 -22.48
C PHE A 432 -1.36 -17.46 -23.95
N PRO A 433 -2.37 -18.28 -24.30
CA PRO A 433 -2.71 -18.57 -25.69
C PRO A 433 -3.55 -17.47 -26.38
N GLN A 434 -3.93 -16.42 -25.66
CA GLN A 434 -4.81 -15.37 -26.18
C GLN A 434 -4.04 -14.28 -26.92
N THR A 435 -4.75 -13.52 -27.76
CA THR A 435 -4.17 -12.42 -28.54
C THR A 435 -4.20 -11.07 -27.80
N TYR A 436 -4.86 -11.01 -26.64
CA TYR A 436 -4.95 -9.85 -25.75
C TYR A 436 -4.04 -10.05 -24.52
N SER A 437 -3.85 -9.00 -23.71
CA SER A 437 -3.07 -9.08 -22.48
C SER A 437 -3.82 -9.85 -21.39
N MET A 438 -3.11 -10.70 -20.65
CA MET A 438 -3.66 -11.35 -19.46
C MET A 438 -4.01 -10.32 -18.36
N HIS A 439 -4.92 -10.73 -17.47
CA HIS A 439 -5.37 -9.98 -16.30
C HIS A 439 -4.37 -10.04 -15.14
N ASP A 440 -3.89 -11.23 -14.79
CA ASP A 440 -2.96 -11.46 -13.69
C ASP A 440 -2.05 -12.66 -13.96
N LEU A 441 -1.11 -12.94 -13.05
CA LEU A 441 -0.21 -14.10 -13.14
C LEU A 441 -0.63 -15.26 -12.24
N GLY A 442 -1.80 -15.22 -11.62
CA GLY A 442 -2.33 -16.34 -10.87
C GLY A 442 -3.33 -15.90 -9.82
N PRO A 443 -4.29 -16.78 -9.47
CA PRO A 443 -5.41 -16.45 -8.60
C PRO A 443 -5.02 -16.27 -7.13
N ASN A 444 -3.77 -16.53 -6.74
CA ASN A 444 -3.34 -16.43 -5.34
C ASN A 444 -1.86 -16.02 -5.23
N TYR A 445 -1.58 -14.94 -4.52
CA TYR A 445 -0.22 -14.59 -4.10
C TYR A 445 0.31 -15.65 -3.10
N PRO A 446 1.53 -16.17 -3.30
CA PRO A 446 2.63 -15.65 -4.12
C PRO A 446 2.89 -16.45 -5.41
N ARG A 447 1.89 -17.15 -5.95
CA ARG A 447 2.06 -18.15 -7.01
C ARG A 447 1.74 -17.54 -8.37
N ALA A 448 2.75 -16.94 -8.99
CA ALA A 448 2.69 -16.36 -10.34
C ALA A 448 2.82 -17.45 -11.44
N ILE A 449 1.86 -18.37 -11.51
CA ILE A 449 1.88 -19.53 -12.43
C ILE A 449 1.28 -19.28 -13.82
N GLY A 450 0.69 -18.11 -14.05
CA GLY A 450 0.04 -17.72 -15.31
C GLY A 450 -1.24 -18.50 -15.63
N HIS A 451 -1.68 -18.38 -16.88
CA HIS A 451 -2.93 -18.96 -17.40
C HIS A 451 -2.68 -19.75 -18.70
N PRO A 452 -1.93 -20.87 -18.67
CA PRO A 452 -1.56 -21.61 -19.89
C PRO A 452 -2.74 -22.20 -20.65
N THR A 453 -3.87 -22.39 -19.98
CA THR A 453 -5.16 -22.80 -20.56
C THR A 453 -5.96 -21.64 -21.16
N GLY A 454 -5.53 -20.39 -20.93
CA GLY A 454 -6.22 -19.17 -21.35
C GLY A 454 -7.44 -18.81 -20.50
N ASP A 455 -7.50 -19.30 -19.26
CA ASP A 455 -8.62 -19.16 -18.31
C ASP A 455 -8.54 -17.95 -17.36
N GLY A 456 -7.63 -17.01 -17.66
CA GLY A 456 -7.54 -15.74 -16.94
C GLY A 456 -8.82 -14.92 -17.06
N GLU A 457 -9.04 -14.04 -16.09
CA GLU A 457 -10.22 -13.18 -16.06
C GLU A 457 -10.36 -12.35 -17.35
N TYR A 458 -11.57 -12.28 -17.87
CA TYR A 458 -11.83 -11.75 -19.21
C TYR A 458 -11.98 -10.22 -19.19
N MET A 459 -10.84 -9.52 -19.23
CA MET A 459 -10.72 -8.06 -19.33
C MET A 459 -9.85 -7.58 -20.52
N PRO A 460 -10.04 -8.12 -21.74
CA PRO A 460 -9.04 -7.99 -22.81
C PRO A 460 -8.78 -6.55 -23.28
N LEU A 461 -9.81 -5.70 -23.39
CA LEU A 461 -9.63 -4.30 -23.83
C LEU A 461 -8.95 -3.48 -22.74
N GLU A 462 -9.42 -3.65 -21.50
CA GLU A 462 -8.89 -3.03 -20.29
C GLU A 462 -7.38 -3.30 -20.16
N GLU A 463 -6.97 -4.57 -20.23
CA GLU A 463 -5.58 -4.95 -19.98
C GLU A 463 -4.63 -4.64 -21.13
N CYS A 464 -5.09 -4.73 -22.38
CA CYS A 464 -4.30 -4.23 -23.50
C CYS A 464 -4.02 -2.72 -23.35
N GLY A 465 -5.03 -1.94 -22.94
CA GLY A 465 -4.89 -0.52 -22.68
C GLY A 465 -3.94 -0.22 -21.52
N ASN A 466 -4.12 -0.91 -20.39
CA ASN A 466 -3.28 -0.78 -19.20
C ASN A 466 -1.81 -1.05 -19.51
N MET A 467 -1.51 -2.16 -20.20
CA MET A 467 -0.13 -2.53 -20.54
C MET A 467 0.54 -1.52 -21.48
N LEU A 468 -0.14 -1.07 -22.54
CA LEU A 468 0.39 -0.09 -23.48
C LEU A 468 0.68 1.26 -22.80
N ILE A 469 -0.27 1.74 -22.00
CA ILE A 469 -0.14 3.03 -21.31
C ILE A 469 0.98 2.96 -20.26
N THR A 470 1.01 1.92 -19.43
CA THR A 470 2.02 1.77 -18.37
C THR A 470 3.42 1.61 -18.95
N THR A 471 3.57 0.82 -20.00
CA THR A 471 4.86 0.57 -20.66
C THR A 471 5.42 1.84 -21.29
N LEU A 472 4.59 2.62 -21.98
CA LEU A 472 5.04 3.90 -22.53
C LEU A 472 5.34 4.91 -21.42
N ALA A 473 4.53 4.96 -20.36
CA ALA A 473 4.77 5.85 -19.23
C ALA A 473 6.13 5.57 -18.58
N TYR A 474 6.45 4.30 -18.30
CA TYR A 474 7.77 3.89 -17.84
C TYR A 474 8.87 4.37 -18.79
N ALA A 475 8.80 3.98 -20.06
CA ALA A 475 9.87 4.26 -21.03
C ALA A 475 10.10 5.76 -21.22
N GLN A 476 9.04 6.59 -21.18
CA GLN A 476 9.17 8.05 -21.22
C GLN A 476 9.87 8.61 -19.98
N ARG A 477 9.58 8.09 -18.78
CA ARG A 477 10.22 8.55 -17.54
C ARG A 477 11.67 8.09 -17.40
N ALA A 478 11.94 6.85 -17.79
CA ALA A 478 13.27 6.25 -17.70
C ALA A 478 14.16 6.55 -18.93
N ASN A 479 13.58 7.15 -19.99
CA ASN A 479 14.22 7.31 -21.30
C ASN A 479 14.73 5.97 -21.86
N ASP A 480 13.92 4.92 -21.74
CA ASP A 480 14.28 3.53 -22.05
C ASP A 480 13.58 3.04 -23.33
N VAL A 481 14.06 3.54 -24.49
CA VAL A 481 13.56 3.12 -25.81
C VAL A 481 13.89 1.65 -26.10
N ALA A 482 15.00 1.14 -25.55
CA ALA A 482 15.40 -0.25 -25.76
C ALA A 482 14.36 -1.22 -25.18
N TYR A 483 13.78 -0.90 -24.02
CA TYR A 483 12.67 -1.67 -23.44
C TYR A 483 11.43 -1.69 -24.35
N LEU A 484 11.10 -0.57 -25.00
CA LEU A 484 10.02 -0.53 -26.00
C LEU A 484 10.34 -1.41 -27.21
N THR A 485 11.59 -1.41 -27.69
CA THR A 485 12.02 -2.26 -28.80
C THR A 485 11.95 -3.73 -28.41
N GLN A 486 12.37 -4.08 -27.19
CA GLN A 486 12.33 -5.44 -26.68
C GLN A 486 10.92 -6.03 -26.72
N HIS A 487 9.93 -5.27 -26.26
CA HIS A 487 8.54 -5.73 -26.12
C HIS A 487 7.62 -5.34 -27.30
N TYR A 488 8.20 -4.84 -28.40
CA TYR A 488 7.42 -4.23 -29.49
C TYR A 488 6.37 -5.19 -30.10
N ASN A 489 6.73 -6.46 -30.29
CA ASN A 489 5.88 -7.43 -30.98
C ASN A 489 4.60 -7.72 -30.21
N ILE A 490 4.69 -7.94 -28.89
CA ILE A 490 3.52 -8.24 -28.06
C ILE A 490 2.65 -6.99 -27.86
N LEU A 491 3.25 -5.82 -27.70
CA LEU A 491 2.53 -4.54 -27.66
C LEU A 491 1.76 -4.27 -28.96
N LYS A 492 2.35 -4.59 -30.12
CA LYS A 492 1.69 -4.51 -31.43
C LYS A 492 0.54 -5.50 -31.54
N GLN A 493 0.69 -6.72 -31.04
CA GLN A 493 -0.38 -7.74 -31.02
C GLN A 493 -1.59 -7.24 -30.22
N TRP A 494 -1.38 -6.78 -28.99
CA TRP A 494 -2.42 -6.20 -28.14
C TRP A 494 -3.09 -4.99 -28.77
N THR A 495 -2.32 -4.14 -29.46
CA THR A 495 -2.89 -3.02 -30.23
C THR A 495 -3.78 -3.50 -31.37
N GLY A 496 -3.46 -4.64 -31.99
CA GLY A 496 -4.30 -5.28 -33.01
C GLY A 496 -5.68 -5.67 -32.48
N TYR A 497 -5.76 -6.13 -31.23
CA TYR A 497 -7.03 -6.36 -30.53
C TYR A 497 -7.78 -5.04 -30.29
N LEU A 498 -7.10 -4.02 -29.76
CA LEU A 498 -7.71 -2.71 -29.51
C LEU A 498 -8.27 -2.07 -30.80
N VAL A 499 -7.60 -2.20 -31.93
CA VAL A 499 -8.10 -1.67 -33.21
C VAL A 499 -9.47 -2.28 -33.57
N GLN A 500 -9.70 -3.55 -33.23
CA GLN A 500 -10.96 -4.25 -33.53
C GLN A 500 -12.06 -3.89 -32.54
N GLU A 501 -11.72 -3.75 -31.25
CA GLU A 501 -12.71 -3.76 -30.16
C GLU A 501 -12.86 -2.42 -29.42
N ALA A 502 -11.92 -1.48 -29.55
CA ALA A 502 -11.90 -0.30 -28.68
C ALA A 502 -13.02 0.70 -28.93
N LEU A 503 -13.43 0.92 -30.19
CA LEU A 503 -14.43 1.96 -30.49
C LEU A 503 -15.82 1.59 -29.99
N ILE A 504 -16.18 0.30 -30.04
CA ILE A 504 -17.47 -0.24 -29.60
C ILE A 504 -17.19 -1.46 -28.72
N PRO A 505 -16.89 -1.27 -27.42
CA PRO A 505 -16.53 -2.38 -26.54
C PRO A 505 -17.64 -3.44 -26.46
N ALA A 506 -17.27 -4.71 -26.62
CA ALA A 506 -18.16 -5.83 -26.36
C ALA A 506 -18.59 -5.89 -24.89
N ASN A 507 -19.56 -6.76 -24.56
CA ASN A 507 -19.94 -7.02 -23.17
C ASN A 507 -18.80 -7.73 -22.43
N GLN A 508 -18.00 -6.97 -21.69
CA GLN A 508 -16.84 -7.43 -20.93
C GLN A 508 -16.73 -6.68 -19.60
N LEU A 509 -15.88 -7.20 -18.72
CA LEU A 509 -15.48 -6.50 -17.49
C LEU A 509 -14.48 -5.38 -17.83
N SER A 510 -14.49 -4.35 -17.00
CA SER A 510 -13.40 -3.37 -16.88
C SER A 510 -12.85 -3.48 -15.45
N THR A 511 -11.85 -2.68 -15.10
CA THR A 511 -11.34 -2.57 -13.72
C THR A 511 -12.39 -2.16 -12.67
N ASP A 512 -13.55 -1.69 -13.12
CA ASP A 512 -14.73 -1.46 -12.28
C ASP A 512 -15.64 -2.72 -12.26
N ASP A 513 -15.02 -3.90 -12.18
CA ASP A 513 -15.61 -5.23 -12.25
C ASP A 513 -16.68 -5.50 -11.17
N PHE A 514 -16.53 -4.88 -10.01
CA PHE A 514 -17.52 -4.85 -8.92
C PHE A 514 -18.86 -4.21 -9.33
N GLN A 515 -18.91 -3.53 -10.48
CA GLN A 515 -20.14 -3.02 -11.08
C GLN A 515 -20.74 -3.94 -12.16
N GLY A 516 -20.09 -5.07 -12.44
CA GLY A 516 -20.47 -6.05 -13.45
C GLY A 516 -20.08 -5.67 -14.88
N GLN A 517 -20.29 -6.62 -15.79
CA GLN A 517 -20.05 -6.46 -17.23
C GLN A 517 -20.97 -5.41 -17.85
N LEU A 518 -20.46 -4.65 -18.81
CA LEU A 518 -21.23 -3.68 -19.56
C LEU A 518 -20.67 -3.52 -20.98
N ALA A 519 -21.53 -3.61 -21.98
CA ALA A 519 -21.18 -3.31 -23.38
C ALA A 519 -21.16 -1.79 -23.62
N ASN A 520 -20.48 -1.35 -24.68
CA ASN A 520 -20.46 0.06 -25.11
C ASN A 520 -19.96 1.04 -24.03
N GLN A 521 -19.16 0.57 -23.08
CA GLN A 521 -18.65 1.39 -21.98
C GLN A 521 -17.80 2.55 -22.50
N THR A 522 -18.26 3.78 -22.23
CA THR A 522 -17.65 5.02 -22.74
C THR A 522 -16.22 5.21 -22.25
N ASN A 523 -15.97 4.99 -20.95
CA ASN A 523 -14.65 5.18 -20.36
C ASN A 523 -13.68 4.04 -20.74
N LEU A 524 -14.17 2.82 -20.94
CA LEU A 524 -13.37 1.68 -21.41
C LEU A 524 -12.95 1.87 -22.88
N ALA A 525 -13.87 2.30 -23.74
CA ALA A 525 -13.56 2.65 -25.13
C ALA A 525 -12.47 3.72 -25.21
N LEU A 526 -12.58 4.75 -24.36
CA LEU A 526 -11.58 5.82 -24.27
C LEU A 526 -10.18 5.27 -23.89
N LYS A 527 -10.09 4.32 -22.95
CA LYS A 527 -8.83 3.66 -22.61
C LYS A 527 -8.20 2.97 -23.81
N GLY A 528 -8.98 2.17 -24.54
CA GLY A 528 -8.50 1.49 -25.74
C GLY A 528 -8.00 2.47 -26.82
N ILE A 529 -8.73 3.57 -27.05
CA ILE A 529 -8.34 4.62 -28.01
C ILE A 529 -7.03 5.30 -27.59
N ILE A 530 -6.86 5.59 -26.30
CA ILE A 530 -5.61 6.13 -25.74
C ILE A 530 -4.48 5.10 -25.89
N GLY A 531 -4.74 3.81 -25.66
CA GLY A 531 -3.79 2.71 -25.87
C GLY A 531 -3.30 2.62 -27.32
N ILE A 532 -4.19 2.76 -28.31
CA ILE A 532 -3.81 2.80 -29.73
C ILE A 532 -2.89 3.99 -30.02
N GLN A 533 -3.18 5.17 -29.47
CA GLN A 533 -2.31 6.34 -29.62
C GLN A 533 -0.97 6.16 -28.88
N ALA A 534 -0.96 5.52 -27.72
CA ALA A 534 0.28 5.15 -27.03
C ALA A 534 1.14 4.24 -27.91
N MET A 535 0.54 3.25 -28.58
CA MET A 535 1.25 2.40 -29.54
C MET A 535 1.84 3.19 -30.71
N SER A 536 1.14 4.21 -31.20
CA SER A 536 1.70 5.10 -32.24
C SER A 536 3.01 5.76 -31.78
N VAL A 537 3.05 6.25 -30.54
CA VAL A 537 4.26 6.84 -29.95
C VAL A 537 5.35 5.79 -29.74
N ILE A 538 4.99 4.59 -29.26
CA ILE A 538 5.93 3.47 -29.13
C ILE A 538 6.56 3.15 -30.48
N ALA A 539 5.75 2.95 -31.52
CA ALA A 539 6.20 2.68 -32.89
C ALA A 539 7.10 3.78 -33.44
N GLN A 540 6.77 5.05 -33.20
CA GLN A 540 7.62 6.16 -33.61
C GLN A 540 8.99 6.12 -32.91
N LYS A 541 9.02 5.86 -31.60
CA LYS A 541 10.26 5.81 -30.81
C LYS A 541 11.13 4.61 -31.17
N THR A 542 10.54 3.49 -31.60
CA THR A 542 11.27 2.27 -32.01
C THR A 542 11.60 2.21 -33.50
N GLY A 543 11.27 3.24 -34.29
CA GLY A 543 11.60 3.33 -35.72
C GLY A 543 10.58 2.66 -36.66
N ASN A 544 9.43 2.22 -36.17
CA ASN A 544 8.35 1.60 -36.93
C ASN A 544 7.36 2.66 -37.46
N THR A 545 7.83 3.55 -38.34
CA THR A 545 7.08 4.76 -38.76
C THR A 545 5.75 4.49 -39.48
N ALA A 546 5.65 3.37 -40.20
CA ALA A 546 4.41 2.98 -40.89
C ALA A 546 3.32 2.61 -39.86
N ASP A 547 3.67 1.81 -38.86
CA ASP A 547 2.78 1.47 -37.74
C ASP A 547 2.40 2.74 -36.96
N ALA A 548 3.37 3.61 -36.70
CA ALA A 548 3.14 4.89 -36.01
C ALA A 548 2.07 5.73 -36.71
N THR A 549 2.20 5.90 -38.03
CA THR A 549 1.25 6.65 -38.86
C THR A 549 -0.13 6.00 -38.85
N ASN A 550 -0.19 4.68 -39.03
CA ASN A 550 -1.44 3.93 -39.09
C ASN A 550 -2.21 4.00 -37.75
N PHE A 551 -1.57 3.67 -36.63
CA PHE A 551 -2.20 3.70 -35.31
C PHE A 551 -2.60 5.12 -34.90
N SER A 552 -1.80 6.14 -35.24
CA SER A 552 -2.19 7.54 -34.99
C SER A 552 -3.46 7.90 -35.77
N SER A 553 -3.55 7.52 -37.04
CA SER A 553 -4.72 7.79 -37.87
C SER A 553 -5.98 7.11 -37.33
N ILE A 554 -5.86 5.87 -36.87
CA ILE A 554 -6.97 5.11 -36.27
C ILE A 554 -7.43 5.79 -34.98
N ALA A 555 -6.51 6.11 -34.06
CA ALA A 555 -6.85 6.75 -32.79
C ALA A 555 -7.56 8.10 -32.99
N HIS A 556 -7.10 8.93 -33.94
CA HIS A 556 -7.73 10.22 -34.24
C HIS A 556 -9.11 10.08 -34.90
N SER A 557 -9.30 9.05 -35.73
CA SER A 557 -10.62 8.69 -36.27
C SER A 557 -11.55 8.24 -35.15
N TYR A 558 -11.07 7.36 -34.26
CA TYR A 558 -11.86 6.81 -33.16
C TYR A 558 -12.22 7.87 -32.14
N ILE A 559 -11.33 8.76 -31.72
CA ILE A 559 -11.69 9.82 -30.75
C ILE A 559 -12.74 10.80 -31.31
N SER A 560 -12.75 11.01 -32.63
CA SER A 560 -13.77 11.82 -33.30
C SER A 560 -15.14 11.13 -33.29
N GLN A 561 -15.19 9.82 -33.54
CA GLN A 561 -16.41 9.02 -33.50
C GLN A 561 -16.90 8.80 -32.06
N TRP A 562 -15.99 8.50 -31.14
CA TRP A 562 -16.25 8.37 -29.71
C TRP A 562 -16.95 9.61 -29.15
N GLN A 563 -16.53 10.82 -29.55
CA GLN A 563 -17.21 12.05 -29.15
C GLN A 563 -18.69 12.10 -29.57
N GLN A 564 -19.03 11.55 -30.75
CA GLN A 564 -20.41 11.51 -31.24
C GLN A 564 -21.28 10.50 -30.48
N LEU A 565 -20.66 9.41 -29.99
CA LEU A 565 -21.34 8.33 -29.27
C LEU A 565 -21.45 8.60 -27.76
N ALA A 566 -20.43 9.22 -27.19
CA ALA A 566 -20.24 9.38 -25.76
C ALA A 566 -20.83 10.68 -25.21
N VAL A 567 -20.79 11.78 -25.97
CA VAL A 567 -21.11 13.11 -25.43
C VAL A 567 -22.61 13.38 -25.50
N VAL A 568 -23.22 13.56 -24.33
CA VAL A 568 -24.61 13.99 -24.17
C VAL A 568 -24.69 15.51 -24.26
N SER A 569 -24.56 16.03 -25.47
CA SER A 569 -24.55 17.49 -25.74
C SER A 569 -25.88 18.20 -25.42
N THR A 570 -26.97 17.44 -25.31
CA THR A 570 -28.30 17.95 -24.96
C THR A 570 -28.52 18.12 -23.45
N ALA A 571 -27.62 17.58 -22.61
CA ALA A 571 -27.66 17.80 -21.17
C ALA A 571 -27.17 19.21 -20.80
N SER A 572 -27.56 19.70 -19.62
CA SER A 572 -27.14 21.00 -19.10
C SER A 572 -26.65 20.87 -17.65
N PRO A 573 -25.33 20.88 -17.39
CA PRO A 573 -24.24 21.00 -18.38
C PRO A 573 -24.06 19.71 -19.22
N PRO A 574 -23.47 19.81 -20.43
CA PRO A 574 -23.07 18.63 -21.19
C PRO A 574 -22.09 17.74 -20.42
N HIS A 575 -22.19 16.43 -20.63
CA HIS A 575 -21.31 15.42 -20.04
C HIS A 575 -21.17 14.21 -20.97
N THR A 576 -20.44 13.18 -20.54
CA THR A 576 -20.48 11.87 -21.22
C THR A 576 -21.47 10.92 -20.57
N ASN A 577 -22.04 10.00 -21.34
CA ASN A 577 -22.79 8.85 -20.81
C ASN A 577 -21.84 7.80 -20.21
N LEU A 578 -22.39 6.86 -19.44
CA LEU A 578 -21.67 5.69 -18.94
C LEU A 578 -21.41 4.69 -20.08
N ASP A 579 -22.46 4.40 -20.85
CA ASP A 579 -22.48 3.56 -22.03
C ASP A 579 -23.21 4.25 -23.18
N TYR A 580 -22.82 3.93 -24.40
CA TYR A 580 -23.41 4.59 -25.57
C TYR A 580 -24.92 4.39 -25.64
N GLN A 581 -25.61 5.41 -26.17
CA GLN A 581 -27.06 5.44 -26.37
C GLN A 581 -27.89 5.59 -25.09
N ASP A 582 -27.31 5.50 -23.89
CA ASP A 582 -27.97 5.92 -22.66
C ASP A 582 -27.62 7.37 -22.30
N ASN A 583 -28.40 8.31 -22.82
CA ASN A 583 -28.20 9.73 -22.53
C ASN A 583 -28.60 10.14 -21.09
N SER A 584 -29.17 9.23 -20.30
CA SER A 584 -29.51 9.48 -18.90
C SER A 584 -28.40 9.08 -17.93
N SER A 585 -27.43 8.28 -18.40
CA SER A 585 -26.30 7.83 -17.59
C SER A 585 -25.13 8.82 -17.60
N HIS A 586 -24.20 8.64 -16.66
CA HIS A 586 -22.94 9.37 -16.60
C HIS A 586 -21.88 8.57 -15.83
N GLY A 587 -20.60 8.96 -15.94
CA GLY A 587 -19.51 8.37 -15.18
C GLY A 587 -18.28 9.26 -15.05
N LEU A 588 -17.40 8.92 -14.11
CA LEU A 588 -16.07 9.49 -14.00
C LEU A 588 -15.24 9.03 -15.20
N LEU A 589 -14.65 10.00 -15.90
CA LEU A 589 -13.89 9.74 -17.11
C LEU A 589 -12.40 9.69 -16.78
N TYR A 590 -12.04 8.84 -15.81
CA TYR A 590 -10.71 8.79 -15.21
C TYR A 590 -9.63 8.36 -16.22
N ASN A 591 -9.97 7.64 -17.30
CA ASN A 591 -8.99 7.22 -18.32
C ASN A 591 -8.44 8.39 -19.15
N LEU A 592 -9.07 9.57 -19.09
CA LEU A 592 -8.47 10.81 -19.60
C LEU A 592 -7.10 11.12 -18.99
N TYR A 593 -6.81 10.57 -17.81
CA TYR A 593 -5.50 10.67 -17.16
C TYR A 593 -4.39 10.11 -18.04
N GLY A 594 -4.62 8.99 -18.73
CA GLY A 594 -3.62 8.36 -19.60
C GLY A 594 -3.13 9.27 -20.73
N ASP A 595 -4.04 10.04 -21.37
CA ASP A 595 -3.68 11.02 -22.39
C ASP A 595 -2.74 12.11 -21.85
N LYS A 596 -3.05 12.65 -20.66
CA LYS A 596 -2.24 13.69 -20.01
C LYS A 596 -0.92 13.14 -19.47
N LEU A 597 -0.92 11.95 -18.86
CA LEU A 597 0.26 11.31 -18.31
C LEU A 597 1.33 11.06 -19.38
N LEU A 598 0.89 10.62 -20.56
CA LEU A 598 1.74 10.29 -21.69
C LEU A 598 2.04 11.49 -22.60
N GLY A 599 1.34 12.61 -22.40
CA GLY A 599 1.49 13.83 -23.21
C GLY A 599 1.01 13.67 -24.65
N LEU A 600 0.00 12.82 -24.90
CA LEU A 600 -0.43 12.44 -26.25
C LEU A 600 -1.15 13.57 -26.99
N GLY A 601 -1.98 14.35 -26.28
CA GLY A 601 -2.78 15.42 -26.88
C GLY A 601 -3.80 14.89 -27.90
N LEU A 602 -4.25 13.65 -27.73
CA LEU A 602 -5.27 13.01 -28.56
C LEU A 602 -6.65 13.56 -28.25
N VAL A 603 -6.93 13.72 -26.95
CA VAL A 603 -8.26 14.13 -26.47
C VAL A 603 -8.36 15.66 -26.45
N PRO A 604 -9.37 16.27 -27.10
CA PRO A 604 -9.56 17.72 -27.10
C PRO A 604 -9.74 18.30 -25.69
N GLN A 605 -9.14 19.47 -25.43
CA GLN A 605 -9.23 20.16 -24.14
C GLN A 605 -10.69 20.45 -23.71
N SER A 606 -11.59 20.67 -24.67
CA SER A 606 -13.02 20.88 -24.42
C SER A 606 -13.69 19.74 -23.65
N LEU A 607 -13.21 18.50 -23.76
CA LEU A 607 -13.75 17.36 -23.00
C LEU A 607 -13.34 17.41 -21.52
N TYR A 608 -12.10 17.80 -21.22
CA TYR A 608 -11.64 18.02 -19.85
C TYR A 608 -12.42 19.15 -19.19
N ASP A 609 -12.64 20.24 -19.91
CA ASP A 609 -13.37 21.41 -19.42
C ASP A 609 -14.87 21.09 -19.22
N MET A 610 -15.47 20.34 -20.15
CA MET A 610 -16.85 19.83 -20.04
C MET A 610 -17.02 18.98 -18.79
N GLN A 611 -16.19 17.95 -18.61
CA GLN A 611 -16.28 17.07 -17.44
C GLN A 611 -15.98 17.81 -16.14
N SER A 612 -15.01 18.73 -16.15
CA SER A 612 -14.73 19.60 -15.00
C SER A 612 -15.94 20.44 -14.58
N THR A 613 -16.78 20.84 -15.54
CA THR A 613 -18.02 21.60 -15.29
C THR A 613 -19.14 20.70 -14.78
N PHE A 614 -19.20 19.45 -15.23
CA PHE A 614 -20.22 18.47 -14.84
C PHE A 614 -20.00 17.90 -13.43
N TYR A 615 -18.78 17.48 -13.07
CA TYR A 615 -18.55 16.77 -11.80
C TYR A 615 -19.11 17.48 -10.54
N PRO A 616 -19.00 18.82 -10.39
CA PRO A 616 -19.61 19.51 -9.25
C PRO A 616 -21.13 19.37 -9.15
N THR A 617 -21.86 19.10 -10.24
CA THR A 617 -23.32 18.98 -10.23
C THR A 617 -23.81 17.63 -9.71
N VAL A 618 -22.95 16.61 -9.71
CA VAL A 618 -23.25 15.25 -9.22
C VAL A 618 -22.47 14.87 -7.97
N ALA A 619 -21.59 15.75 -7.49
CA ALA A 619 -20.79 15.51 -6.30
C ALA A 619 -21.65 15.38 -5.04
N GLN A 620 -21.38 14.33 -4.26
CA GLN A 620 -22.01 14.03 -2.97
C GLN A 620 -21.09 14.43 -1.81
N THR A 621 -21.44 14.09 -0.58
CA THR A 621 -20.71 14.50 0.64
C THR A 621 -19.21 14.21 0.57
N TYR A 622 -18.85 12.96 0.24
CA TYR A 622 -17.49 12.43 0.34
C TYR A 622 -16.82 12.15 -1.00
N GLY A 623 -17.49 12.46 -2.12
CA GLY A 623 -16.92 12.25 -3.44
C GLY A 623 -17.92 12.44 -4.57
N VAL A 624 -17.48 12.15 -5.78
CA VAL A 624 -18.38 12.03 -6.95
C VAL A 624 -18.64 10.55 -7.21
N PRO A 625 -19.89 10.10 -7.35
CA PRO A 625 -20.19 8.72 -7.71
C PRO A 625 -19.43 8.31 -8.97
N LEU A 626 -18.93 7.07 -8.99
CA LEU A 626 -18.17 6.51 -10.10
C LEU A 626 -18.99 6.58 -11.39
N ASP A 627 -20.26 6.20 -11.31
CA ASP A 627 -21.23 6.28 -12.39
C ASP A 627 -22.68 6.24 -11.84
N THR A 628 -23.66 6.19 -12.73
CA THR A 628 -25.09 6.21 -12.39
C THR A 628 -25.66 4.92 -11.81
N ARG A 629 -24.91 3.81 -11.74
CA ARG A 629 -25.42 2.52 -11.24
C ARG A 629 -25.64 2.54 -9.72
N ASN A 630 -24.84 3.30 -8.99
CA ASN A 630 -24.97 3.46 -7.54
C ASN A 630 -24.28 4.75 -7.05
N VAL A 631 -24.21 4.92 -5.73
CA VAL A 631 -23.56 6.08 -5.08
C VAL A 631 -22.14 5.78 -4.61
N PHE A 632 -21.53 4.69 -5.09
CA PHE A 632 -20.16 4.32 -4.74
C PHE A 632 -19.15 5.07 -5.60
N THR A 633 -17.92 5.20 -5.13
CA THR A 633 -16.83 5.82 -5.87
C THR A 633 -15.51 5.13 -5.58
N LYS A 634 -14.52 5.38 -6.45
CA LYS A 634 -13.14 4.98 -6.23
C LYS A 634 -12.22 6.15 -5.88
N SER A 635 -11.46 6.01 -4.79
CA SER A 635 -10.59 7.08 -4.27
C SER A 635 -9.46 7.46 -5.23
N ASP A 636 -8.84 6.46 -5.87
CA ASP A 636 -7.80 6.59 -6.88
C ASP A 636 -8.33 7.22 -8.17
N TRP A 637 -9.49 6.76 -8.68
CA TRP A 637 -10.16 7.36 -9.84
C TRP A 637 -10.56 8.81 -9.62
N GLN A 638 -11.00 9.18 -8.42
CA GLN A 638 -11.25 10.57 -8.07
C GLN A 638 -9.96 11.41 -8.11
N MET A 639 -8.82 10.88 -7.65
CA MET A 639 -7.55 11.61 -7.72
C MET A 639 -7.01 11.72 -9.15
N TRP A 640 -7.25 10.71 -9.98
CA TRP A 640 -6.95 10.78 -11.41
C TRP A 640 -7.78 11.87 -12.09
N ALA A 641 -9.10 11.87 -11.89
CA ALA A 641 -9.99 12.92 -12.39
C ALA A 641 -9.61 14.31 -11.84
N ALA A 642 -9.29 14.43 -10.55
CA ALA A 642 -8.85 15.67 -9.92
C ALA A 642 -7.60 16.23 -10.61
N SER A 643 -6.63 15.36 -10.91
CA SER A 643 -5.32 15.77 -11.44
C SER A 643 -5.41 16.52 -12.78
N ILE A 644 -6.40 16.17 -13.60
CA ILE A 644 -6.64 16.71 -14.96
C ILE A 644 -7.80 17.69 -15.05
N SER A 645 -8.49 17.97 -13.93
CA SER A 645 -9.63 18.87 -13.87
C SER A 645 -9.22 20.34 -13.71
N SER A 646 -10.18 21.26 -13.93
CA SER A 646 -10.04 22.68 -13.56
C SER A 646 -9.66 22.87 -12.08
N ALA A 647 -9.06 24.01 -11.74
CA ALA A 647 -8.55 24.25 -10.38
C ALA A 647 -9.64 24.09 -9.29
N SER A 648 -10.86 24.61 -9.52
CA SER A 648 -11.96 24.48 -8.56
C SER A 648 -12.44 23.03 -8.41
N THR A 649 -12.55 22.30 -9.51
CA THR A 649 -13.03 20.91 -9.51
C THR A 649 -11.98 19.96 -8.92
N LYS A 650 -10.70 20.21 -9.19
CA LYS A 650 -9.56 19.57 -8.53
C LYS A 650 -9.62 19.72 -7.01
N SER A 651 -9.75 20.96 -6.51
CA SER A 651 -9.87 21.20 -5.07
C SER A 651 -11.09 20.51 -4.47
N MET A 652 -12.22 20.47 -5.17
CA MET A 652 -13.43 19.78 -4.72
C MET A 652 -13.19 18.28 -4.49
N PHE A 653 -12.58 17.57 -5.44
CA PHE A 653 -12.25 16.14 -5.27
C PHE A 653 -11.30 15.90 -4.09
N ILE A 654 -10.22 16.68 -4.03
CA ILE A 654 -9.19 16.56 -2.98
C ILE A 654 -9.81 16.79 -1.60
N SER A 655 -10.56 17.87 -1.42
CA SER A 655 -11.17 18.19 -0.12
C SER A 655 -12.24 17.18 0.29
N LYS A 656 -12.98 16.59 -0.65
CA LYS A 656 -13.97 15.54 -0.34
C LYS A 656 -13.33 14.26 0.14
N LEU A 657 -12.24 13.81 -0.49
CA LEU A 657 -11.51 12.63 -0.06
C LEU A 657 -10.78 12.87 1.28
N ALA A 658 -10.21 14.06 1.49
CA ALA A 658 -9.63 14.42 2.79
C ALA A 658 -10.69 14.48 3.91
N SER A 659 -11.89 15.01 3.60
CA SER A 659 -13.04 14.97 4.50
C SER A 659 -13.49 13.54 4.80
N TRP A 660 -13.48 12.65 3.80
CA TRP A 660 -13.76 11.23 3.99
C TRP A 660 -12.78 10.60 4.97
N ILE A 661 -11.47 10.80 4.81
CA ILE A 661 -10.45 10.26 5.73
C ILE A 661 -10.79 10.64 7.16
N ASN A 662 -11.07 11.93 7.40
CA ASN A 662 -11.30 12.44 8.75
C ASN A 662 -12.60 11.89 9.40
N ASN A 663 -13.64 11.67 8.60
CA ASN A 663 -15.00 11.43 9.10
C ASN A 663 -15.55 10.02 8.86
N THR A 664 -14.88 9.20 8.05
CA THR A 664 -15.39 7.87 7.69
C THR A 664 -15.64 7.01 8.92
N PRO A 665 -16.78 6.31 9.01
CA PRO A 665 -17.06 5.45 10.14
C PRO A 665 -16.16 4.22 10.17
N THR A 666 -15.49 3.86 9.06
CA THR A 666 -14.83 2.57 8.91
C THR A 666 -13.54 2.40 9.70
N ASN A 667 -13.34 1.19 10.21
CA ASN A 667 -12.17 0.76 10.98
C ASN A 667 -11.09 0.02 10.17
N ARG A 668 -11.26 -0.12 8.86
CA ARG A 668 -10.32 -0.84 7.98
C ARG A 668 -9.26 0.11 7.38
N ALA A 669 -8.23 -0.44 6.72
CA ALA A 669 -7.26 0.35 5.94
C ALA A 669 -7.95 1.27 4.92
N PHE A 670 -7.20 2.25 4.40
CA PHE A 670 -7.71 3.23 3.46
C PHE A 670 -8.27 2.51 2.22
N THR A 671 -9.59 2.43 2.13
CA THR A 671 -10.30 1.78 1.02
C THR A 671 -10.18 2.58 -0.26
N ASP A 672 -10.10 1.87 -1.37
CA ASP A 672 -10.32 2.45 -2.67
C ASP A 672 -11.78 2.56 -3.03
N LEU A 673 -12.69 1.75 -2.49
CA LEU A 673 -14.13 1.76 -2.82
C LEU A 673 -15.00 2.12 -1.61
N TYR A 674 -15.80 3.18 -1.73
CA TYR A 674 -16.66 3.65 -0.63
C TYR A 674 -17.94 4.34 -1.09
N ASN A 675 -18.91 4.45 -0.18
CA ASN A 675 -20.16 5.16 -0.40
C ASN A 675 -19.98 6.67 -0.27
N THR A 676 -20.29 7.42 -1.33
CA THR A 676 -20.07 8.87 -1.38
C THR A 676 -20.98 9.70 -0.47
N GLN A 677 -22.08 9.13 0.03
CA GLN A 677 -23.02 9.82 0.91
C GLN A 677 -22.72 9.57 2.39
N THR A 678 -22.46 8.30 2.75
CA THR A 678 -22.25 7.88 4.14
C THR A 678 -20.77 7.87 4.54
N GLY A 679 -19.87 7.71 3.58
CA GLY A 679 -18.45 7.51 3.81
C GLY A 679 -18.10 6.11 4.32
N ASP A 680 -19.08 5.20 4.40
CA ASP A 680 -18.87 3.81 4.79
C ASP A 680 -18.32 2.99 3.61
N PHE A 681 -17.85 1.77 3.89
CA PHE A 681 -17.49 0.81 2.85
C PHE A 681 -18.67 0.56 1.89
N ALA A 682 -18.34 0.29 0.64
CA ALA A 682 -19.28 -0.32 -0.29
C ALA A 682 -19.42 -1.83 0.01
N ASP A 683 -20.07 -2.56 -0.88
CA ASP A 683 -20.12 -4.01 -0.82
C ASP A 683 -18.74 -4.61 -1.20
N GLY A 684 -18.24 -5.56 -0.39
CA GLY A 684 -17.00 -6.29 -0.66
C GLY A 684 -15.74 -5.81 0.09
N PRO A 685 -14.69 -6.65 0.18
CA PRO A 685 -13.45 -6.33 0.90
C PRO A 685 -12.46 -5.50 0.06
N PHE A 686 -12.59 -4.18 0.04
CA PHE A 686 -11.65 -3.25 -0.62
C PHE A 686 -10.65 -2.64 0.40
N ILE A 687 -9.83 -3.50 1.01
CA ILE A 687 -9.03 -3.21 2.20
C ILE A 687 -7.55 -3.26 1.85
N ALA A 688 -6.83 -2.17 2.14
CA ALA A 688 -5.37 -2.13 1.98
C ALA A 688 -4.85 -2.37 0.53
N ARG A 689 -5.71 -2.26 -0.49
CA ARG A 689 -5.32 -2.43 -1.90
C ARG A 689 -4.20 -1.46 -2.30
N PRO A 690 -3.27 -1.88 -3.18
CA PRO A 690 -2.18 -1.03 -3.69
C PRO A 690 -2.66 0.15 -4.54
N VAL A 691 -3.89 0.10 -5.06
CA VAL A 691 -4.43 1.10 -5.99
C VAL A 691 -4.46 2.52 -5.42
N VAL A 692 -4.39 2.68 -4.08
CA VAL A 692 -4.18 3.99 -3.42
C VAL A 692 -2.87 4.67 -3.82
N GLY A 693 -1.94 3.96 -4.48
CA GLY A 693 -0.81 4.55 -5.20
C GLY A 693 -1.27 5.58 -6.26
N GLY A 694 -2.49 5.44 -6.77
CA GLY A 694 -3.15 6.37 -7.67
C GLY A 694 -3.41 7.75 -7.07
N HIS A 695 -3.39 7.89 -5.74
CA HIS A 695 -3.46 9.20 -5.10
C HIS A 695 -2.27 10.09 -5.44
N PHE A 696 -1.15 9.54 -5.91
CA PHE A 696 0.02 10.29 -6.37
C PHE A 696 -0.14 10.84 -7.80
N ALA A 697 -1.33 10.74 -8.41
CA ALA A 697 -1.59 11.15 -9.79
C ALA A 697 -1.10 12.57 -10.13
N LEU A 698 -1.35 13.56 -9.26
CA LEU A 698 -0.92 14.95 -9.47
C LEU A 698 0.61 15.04 -9.49
N LEU A 699 1.28 14.36 -8.56
CA LEU A 699 2.74 14.37 -8.46
C LEU A 699 3.39 13.66 -9.64
N ALA A 700 2.83 12.53 -10.06
CA ALA A 700 3.28 11.80 -11.23
C ALA A 700 3.18 12.67 -12.49
N LEU A 701 2.12 13.47 -12.69
CA LEU A 701 1.99 14.36 -13.86
C LEU A 701 3.10 15.40 -14.01
N ASN A 702 3.78 15.80 -12.93
CA ASN A 702 4.85 16.81 -13.02
C ASN A 702 6.03 16.36 -13.89
N GLY A 703 6.27 15.06 -14.02
CA GLY A 703 7.30 14.52 -14.92
C GLY A 703 6.77 14.08 -16.30
N ALA A 704 5.51 14.36 -16.63
CA ALA A 704 4.93 13.95 -17.91
C ALA A 704 5.59 14.71 -19.08
N PRO A 705 5.70 14.11 -20.28
CA PRO A 705 6.18 14.81 -21.46
C PRO A 705 5.29 16.02 -21.76
N THR A 706 5.91 17.18 -22.04
CA THR A 706 5.15 18.34 -22.54
C THR A 706 5.00 18.22 -24.05
N SER A 707 3.75 18.30 -24.54
CA SER A 707 3.41 18.23 -25.97
C SER A 707 4.12 19.28 -26.85
N LYS A 708 4.78 20.28 -26.24
CA LYS A 708 5.51 21.35 -26.94
C LYS A 708 6.97 21.04 -27.27
N ARG A 709 7.56 19.92 -26.82
CA ARG A 709 9.00 19.65 -27.04
C ARG A 709 9.37 18.89 -28.32
N GLU A 710 8.43 18.23 -29.01
CA GLU A 710 8.78 17.42 -30.20
C GLU A 710 8.48 18.10 -31.56
N ALA A 711 7.82 19.26 -31.59
CA ALA A 711 7.52 19.97 -32.84
C ALA A 711 8.64 20.92 -33.36
N LYS A 712 9.79 21.03 -32.68
CA LYS A 712 10.88 21.97 -33.06
C LYS A 712 12.16 21.33 -33.59
N VAL A 713 12.22 20.02 -33.78
CA VAL A 713 13.41 19.34 -34.35
C VAL A 713 13.05 18.56 -35.62
N PHE A 714 12.34 19.19 -36.57
CA PHE A 714 12.21 18.68 -37.95
C PHE A 714 12.09 19.81 -38.98
N LYS A 715 12.93 20.84 -38.84
CA LYS A 715 13.29 21.77 -39.93
C LYS A 715 14.77 22.13 -39.83
N ALA A 716 15.61 21.29 -40.43
CA ALA A 716 16.86 21.65 -41.07
C ALA A 716 17.13 20.62 -42.16
#